data_AF-A0A512RSK6-F1
#
_entry.id   AF-A0A512RSK6-F1
#
_cell.length_a   1.000
_cell.length_b   1.000
_cell.length_c   1.000
_cell.angle_alpha   90.00
_cell.angle_beta   90.00
_cell.angle_gamma   90.00
#
_symmetry.space_group_name_H-M   'P 1'
#
loop_
_entity.id
_entity.type
_entity.pdbx_description
1 polymer ?
#
loop_
_entity_poly.entity_id
_entity_poly.type
_entity_poly.pdbx_seq_one_letter_code
_entity_poly.pdbx_strand_id
1 'polypeptide(L)'
;MKQLFLLLAALTGIIHPLASQDLPAQAQPGFDVERSGIAHGKIDTILYASGTVGTTRKALLYTPPGYSPGKRYPVLYLLHGIGGDEKEWLNGQPQAILDNLYAEGKIEPMIVVMPNGRAMRDDRATGNIFDSIKVQAFARFEQDLLNDLIPFVEQHYPVYGDREHRAIAGLSMGGGQSLNFGLGNLNKFAWVGAFSAAPNTKRPEQLVPDPEAAKKQLKLLWISCGDKDNLISFSKRTHDYLEEKKVPHIYYIEPGGHDFKVWKNGLFMFSQLLFRNDGGTFTNPVIPADFPDPDVIRVGDTYYMVSTTMFIFPGVTLLQSKDLVNWEYCANAVQRFDFSKCYDLDGCHRYAHGQWATSLKYHNGKFYLLFITLDEGGFLCSASKPEGPWEIRKLPKGFYDPGLFFDEDGRIYVAHGYGKISITELDENFAPRGKDSLVFTGNIRGGLEGMHVYRINGYYYLYGTYGGRDGIQVALRSKNIYGPYEQKVVIQDTTEGVNFGIHQGALIQTQTGEWWTILFVDSGPFGRFPSLQPVTWVDGWPMVGVDGKAVVKYKKPDVGNVYPEKTLPTSDEFGEKKLGMQWGWNHNPDPSAWSLQKRPGYLRLTTAKVVTNLREARNSLTQRPFASYDQRIPTVAATKMETGKMKDGDVAGLAVFQDPYAYIGVKQTGGSKFITMVNNGETIDSVRMTGEVAYLRATASNSTDKASFEYSFDNQEFHPLGNALAMKFNLRIFTGNKFCLFNYATKSVGGVVDVDWFRVSEPK
;
A
#
# COMPACT_ATOMS: atom_id res chain seq x y z
N MET A 1 -6.71 -55.66 -36.89
CA MET A 1 -5.62 -54.68 -37.12
C MET A 1 -6.13 -53.32 -36.65
N LYS A 2 -6.10 -53.00 -35.36
CA LYS A 2 -5.01 -52.32 -34.61
C LYS A 2 -4.40 -51.13 -35.38
N GLN A 3 -4.91 -49.92 -35.13
CA GLN A 3 -4.13 -48.69 -35.24
C GLN A 3 -4.13 -48.02 -33.86
N LEU A 4 -2.91 -47.81 -33.38
CA LEU A 4 -2.52 -47.35 -32.05
C LEU A 4 -2.36 -45.82 -32.13
N PHE A 5 -3.20 -45.06 -31.42
CA PHE A 5 -2.94 -43.64 -31.19
C PHE A 5 -1.94 -43.52 -30.04
N LEU A 6 -0.73 -43.02 -30.33
CA LEU A 6 0.20 -42.54 -29.31
C LEU A 6 -0.27 -41.16 -28.85
N LEU A 7 -0.70 -41.05 -27.59
CA LEU A 7 -0.77 -39.78 -26.88
C LEU A 7 0.67 -39.33 -26.52
N LEU A 8 1.09 -38.17 -27.00
CA LEU A 8 2.18 -37.41 -26.38
C LEU A 8 1.63 -36.75 -25.11
N ALA A 9 2.04 -37.23 -23.94
CA ALA A 9 1.81 -36.54 -22.68
C ALA A 9 2.81 -35.37 -22.59
N ALA A 10 2.30 -34.13 -22.62
CA ALA A 10 3.07 -32.96 -22.22
C ALA A 10 3.24 -33.02 -20.68
N LEU A 11 4.48 -33.14 -20.20
CA LEU A 11 4.78 -32.99 -18.78
C LEU A 11 4.55 -31.53 -18.39
N THR A 12 3.44 -31.26 -17.69
CA THR A 12 3.21 -30.02 -16.96
C THR A 12 4.11 -30.00 -15.72
N GLY A 13 5.04 -29.05 -15.66
CA GLY A 13 5.83 -28.78 -14.45
C GLY A 13 4.95 -28.34 -13.29
N ILE A 14 5.23 -28.85 -12.09
CA ILE A 14 4.54 -28.47 -10.86
C ILE A 14 5.10 -27.11 -10.41
N ILE A 15 4.23 -26.09 -10.34
CA ILE A 15 4.56 -24.76 -9.81
C ILE A 15 4.06 -24.72 -8.36
N HIS A 16 4.97 -24.58 -7.39
CA HIS A 16 4.62 -24.17 -6.04
C HIS A 16 4.68 -22.65 -5.91
N PRO A 17 3.79 -22.02 -5.12
CA PRO A 17 3.61 -20.58 -5.13
C PRO A 17 4.75 -19.89 -4.37
N LEU A 18 5.75 -19.42 -5.11
CA LEU A 18 6.35 -18.13 -4.82
C LEU A 18 5.31 -17.06 -5.15
N ALA A 19 5.25 -16.00 -4.35
CA ALA A 19 4.35 -14.87 -4.54
C ALA A 19 4.30 -14.44 -6.02
N SER A 20 3.23 -14.81 -6.73
CA SER A 20 2.66 -14.27 -7.97
C SER A 20 3.56 -13.42 -8.90
N GLN A 21 4.81 -13.80 -9.16
CA GLN A 21 5.57 -13.27 -10.29
C GLN A 21 5.33 -14.22 -11.46
N ASP A 22 4.56 -13.77 -12.45
CA ASP A 22 4.39 -14.51 -13.70
C ASP A 22 5.78 -14.68 -14.34
N LEU A 23 6.13 -15.93 -14.67
CA LEU A 23 7.37 -16.23 -15.37
C LEU A 23 7.38 -15.46 -16.71
N PRO A 24 8.46 -14.73 -17.05
CA PRO A 24 8.58 -14.10 -18.35
C PRO A 24 8.38 -15.14 -19.45
N ALA A 25 7.69 -14.76 -20.53
CA ALA A 25 7.55 -15.64 -21.68
C ALA A 25 8.94 -15.92 -22.30
N GLN A 26 9.09 -17.07 -22.95
CA GLN A 26 10.29 -17.40 -23.72
C GLN A 26 10.56 -16.30 -24.76
N ALA A 27 11.85 -16.00 -24.97
CA ALA A 27 12.26 -14.97 -25.89
C ALA A 27 11.78 -15.24 -27.32
N GLN A 28 11.18 -14.23 -27.95
CA GLN A 28 10.74 -14.30 -29.34
C GLN A 28 11.93 -14.07 -30.29
N PRO A 29 11.90 -14.64 -31.53
CA PRO A 29 12.95 -14.40 -32.51
C PRO A 29 13.28 -12.90 -32.68
N GLY A 30 14.57 -12.55 -32.63
CA GLY A 30 15.04 -11.17 -32.75
C GLY A 30 15.30 -10.44 -31.43
N PHE A 31 15.03 -11.04 -30.28
CA PHE A 31 15.28 -10.41 -28.96
C PHE A 31 16.76 -10.05 -28.70
N ASP A 32 17.68 -10.77 -29.32
CA ASP A 32 19.13 -10.63 -29.20
C ASP A 32 19.76 -9.88 -30.39
N VAL A 33 18.93 -9.25 -31.21
CA VAL A 33 19.35 -8.42 -32.35
C VAL A 33 19.29 -6.97 -31.94
N GLU A 34 20.36 -6.22 -32.24
CA GLU A 34 20.42 -4.78 -32.01
C GLU A 34 19.33 -4.06 -32.83
N ARG A 35 18.53 -3.23 -32.15
CA ARG A 35 17.43 -2.47 -32.78
C ARG A 35 17.88 -1.05 -33.09
N SER A 36 17.57 -0.56 -34.28
CA SER A 36 17.75 0.85 -34.61
C SER A 36 16.67 1.72 -33.94
N GLY A 37 17.04 2.93 -33.53
CA GLY A 37 16.10 3.92 -32.98
C GLY A 37 15.78 3.78 -31.48
N ILE A 38 16.51 2.93 -30.74
CA ILE A 38 16.45 2.87 -29.28
C ILE A 38 17.76 3.43 -28.67
N ALA A 39 17.75 3.73 -27.37
CA ALA A 39 18.96 4.11 -26.66
C ALA A 39 19.79 2.85 -26.34
N HIS A 40 21.11 2.96 -26.48
CA HIS A 40 22.05 1.84 -26.29
C HIS A 40 22.92 2.04 -25.06
N GLY A 41 23.21 0.93 -24.37
CA GLY A 41 24.21 0.90 -23.32
C GLY A 41 25.63 0.94 -23.87
N LYS A 42 26.61 0.94 -22.97
CA LYS A 42 28.02 1.00 -23.33
C LYS A 42 28.79 -0.10 -22.62
N ILE A 43 29.62 -0.82 -23.36
CA ILE A 43 30.58 -1.79 -22.79
C ILE A 43 31.97 -1.15 -22.78
N ASP A 44 32.60 -1.15 -21.61
CA ASP A 44 33.99 -0.75 -21.43
C ASP A 44 34.82 -1.92 -20.86
N THR A 45 36.14 -1.90 -21.11
CA THR A 45 37.07 -2.80 -20.41
C THR A 45 37.58 -2.10 -19.17
N ILE A 46 37.48 -2.76 -18.02
CA ILE A 46 38.04 -2.28 -16.75
C ILE A 46 39.24 -3.12 -16.34
N LEU A 47 40.21 -2.47 -15.69
CA LEU A 47 41.38 -3.10 -15.10
C LEU A 47 41.34 -2.87 -13.59
N TYR A 48 41.55 -3.93 -12.81
CA TYR A 48 41.58 -3.87 -11.35
C TYR A 48 42.79 -4.64 -10.81
N ALA A 49 43.39 -4.13 -9.73
CA ALA A 49 44.46 -4.83 -9.05
C ALA A 49 43.85 -5.97 -8.22
N SER A 50 44.30 -7.20 -8.45
CA SER A 50 43.91 -8.36 -7.64
C SER A 50 44.98 -8.66 -6.60
N GLY A 51 44.66 -8.41 -5.33
CA GLY A 51 45.45 -8.89 -4.21
C GLY A 51 45.43 -10.42 -4.12
N THR A 52 44.32 -11.06 -4.52
CA THR A 52 44.15 -12.52 -4.48
C THR A 52 45.16 -13.27 -5.34
N VAL A 53 45.56 -12.73 -6.49
CA VAL A 53 46.56 -13.38 -7.38
C VAL A 53 47.82 -12.56 -7.64
N GLY A 54 47.90 -11.36 -7.07
CA GLY A 54 49.07 -10.49 -7.14
C GLY A 54 49.37 -10.00 -8.56
N THR A 55 48.33 -9.74 -9.36
CA THR A 55 48.46 -9.15 -10.71
C THR A 55 47.25 -8.27 -11.02
N THR A 56 47.38 -7.39 -12.03
CA THR A 56 46.23 -6.69 -12.60
C THR A 56 45.39 -7.67 -13.42
N ARG A 57 44.08 -7.65 -13.19
CA ARG A 57 43.08 -8.45 -13.91
C ARG A 57 42.12 -7.56 -14.66
N LYS A 58 41.34 -8.17 -15.56
CA LYS A 58 40.43 -7.49 -16.48
C LYS A 58 39.00 -8.02 -16.34
N ALA A 59 38.04 -7.14 -16.60
CA ALA A 59 36.63 -7.47 -16.77
C ALA A 59 36.01 -6.54 -17.83
N LEU A 60 34.91 -6.96 -18.45
CA LEU A 60 34.04 -6.05 -19.19
C LEU A 60 32.98 -5.50 -18.24
N LEU A 61 32.61 -4.23 -18.42
CA LEU A 61 31.56 -3.57 -17.67
C LEU A 61 30.59 -2.92 -18.66
N TYR A 62 29.32 -3.29 -18.56
CA TYR A 62 28.22 -2.67 -19.30
C TYR A 62 27.50 -1.66 -18.41
N THR A 63 27.35 -0.43 -18.89
CA THR A 63 26.48 0.59 -18.31
C THR A 63 25.18 0.72 -19.12
N PRO A 64 24.00 0.81 -18.48
CA PRO A 64 22.72 0.85 -19.18
C PRO A 64 22.52 2.17 -19.94
N PRO A 65 21.61 2.23 -20.93
CA PRO A 65 21.23 3.48 -21.58
C PRO A 65 20.83 4.54 -20.54
N GLY A 66 21.31 5.77 -20.72
CA GLY A 66 21.05 6.86 -19.77
C GLY A 66 21.82 6.75 -18.44
N TYR A 67 22.90 5.97 -18.39
CA TYR A 67 23.82 5.92 -17.25
C TYR A 67 24.25 7.33 -16.80
N SER A 68 24.15 7.59 -15.49
CA SER A 68 24.47 8.87 -14.86
C SER A 68 25.26 8.66 -13.57
N PRO A 69 26.40 9.35 -13.38
CA PRO A 69 27.14 9.32 -12.12
C PRO A 69 26.34 9.75 -10.89
N GLY A 70 25.24 10.48 -11.06
CA GLY A 70 24.37 10.95 -9.98
C GLY A 70 23.31 9.94 -9.50
N LYS A 71 23.17 8.78 -10.17
CA LYS A 71 22.23 7.71 -9.82
C LYS A 71 22.99 6.46 -9.38
N ARG A 72 22.50 5.76 -8.36
CA ARG A 72 23.05 4.45 -7.96
C ARG A 72 22.38 3.31 -8.73
N TYR A 73 23.17 2.30 -9.09
CA TYR A 73 22.72 1.14 -9.87
C TYR A 73 22.94 -0.18 -9.11
N PRO A 74 22.00 -1.15 -9.22
CA PRO A 74 22.29 -2.53 -8.85
C PRO A 74 23.29 -3.15 -9.85
N VAL A 75 23.93 -4.26 -9.44
CA VAL A 75 25.01 -4.90 -10.20
C VAL A 75 24.75 -6.38 -10.41
N LEU A 76 24.79 -6.82 -11.68
CA LEU A 76 24.84 -8.22 -12.07
C LEU A 76 26.26 -8.63 -12.43
N TYR A 77 26.82 -9.60 -11.71
CA TYR A 77 28.07 -10.26 -12.08
C TYR A 77 27.78 -11.49 -12.95
N LEU A 78 28.18 -11.45 -14.23
CA LEU A 78 27.80 -12.41 -15.25
C LEU A 78 29.01 -13.25 -15.70
N LEU A 79 29.07 -14.50 -15.25
CA LEU A 79 30.23 -15.38 -15.32
C LEU A 79 30.23 -16.25 -16.58
N HIS A 80 31.41 -16.39 -17.19
CA HIS A 80 31.64 -17.15 -18.41
C HIS A 80 31.87 -18.65 -18.16
N GLY A 81 31.88 -19.48 -19.20
CA GLY A 81 32.09 -20.93 -19.17
C GLY A 81 33.57 -21.35 -19.19
N ILE A 82 33.85 -22.65 -19.14
CA ILE A 82 35.22 -23.16 -18.92
C ILE A 82 36.21 -22.77 -20.03
N GLY A 83 35.71 -22.62 -21.26
CA GLY A 83 36.51 -22.35 -22.46
C GLY A 83 36.72 -20.88 -22.79
N GLY A 84 35.89 -19.96 -22.26
CA GLY A 84 35.95 -18.56 -22.60
C GLY A 84 36.74 -17.69 -21.63
N ASP A 85 36.52 -16.39 -21.66
CA ASP A 85 37.09 -15.37 -20.78
C ASP A 85 36.04 -14.24 -20.56
N GLU A 86 36.47 -13.05 -20.12
CA GLU A 86 35.57 -11.91 -19.91
C GLU A 86 34.74 -11.50 -21.14
N LYS A 87 35.11 -11.96 -22.35
CA LYS A 87 34.43 -11.65 -23.61
C LYS A 87 33.45 -12.72 -24.08
N GLU A 88 33.40 -13.89 -23.46
CA GLU A 88 32.63 -15.04 -23.97
C GLU A 88 31.14 -14.72 -24.13
N TRP A 89 30.58 -13.96 -23.18
CA TRP A 89 29.17 -13.56 -23.23
C TRP A 89 28.82 -12.75 -24.47
N LEU A 90 29.77 -12.04 -25.10
CA LEU A 90 29.52 -11.29 -26.34
C LEU A 90 29.03 -12.17 -27.50
N ASN A 91 29.30 -13.48 -27.47
CA ASN A 91 28.74 -14.43 -28.43
C ASN A 91 27.20 -14.54 -28.35
N GLY A 92 26.61 -14.19 -27.20
CA GLY A 92 25.18 -14.16 -26.95
C GLY A 92 24.54 -12.77 -27.07
N GLN A 93 25.29 -11.74 -27.48
CA GLN A 93 24.82 -10.36 -27.62
C GLN A 93 24.08 -9.79 -26.38
N PRO A 94 24.65 -9.89 -25.17
CA PRO A 94 23.98 -9.49 -23.92
C PRO A 94 23.56 -8.02 -23.93
N GLN A 95 24.34 -7.15 -24.57
CA GLN A 95 24.01 -5.73 -24.71
C GLN A 95 22.75 -5.51 -25.56
N ALA A 96 22.56 -6.27 -26.66
CA ALA A 96 21.36 -6.15 -27.47
C ALA A 96 20.13 -6.63 -26.70
N ILE A 97 20.26 -7.74 -25.97
CA ILE A 97 19.18 -8.28 -25.11
C ILE A 97 18.76 -7.24 -24.06
N LEU A 98 19.72 -6.67 -23.34
CA LEU A 98 19.46 -5.71 -22.28
C LEU A 98 18.91 -4.39 -22.83
N ASP A 99 19.52 -3.83 -23.89
CA ASP A 99 19.05 -2.59 -24.54
C ASP A 99 17.60 -2.73 -25.01
N ASN A 100 17.26 -3.86 -25.63
CA ASN A 100 15.89 -4.14 -26.08
C ASN A 100 14.91 -4.20 -24.90
N LEU A 101 15.29 -4.88 -23.81
CA LEU A 101 14.46 -4.95 -22.61
C LEU A 101 14.33 -3.59 -21.91
N TYR A 102 15.35 -2.72 -21.94
CA TYR A 102 15.29 -1.34 -21.45
C TYR A 102 14.33 -0.49 -22.28
N ALA A 103 14.43 -0.57 -23.61
CA ALA A 103 13.54 0.15 -24.51
C ALA A 103 12.07 -0.27 -24.34
N GLU A 104 11.83 -1.51 -23.88
CA GLU A 104 10.51 -2.04 -23.57
C GLU A 104 10.06 -1.79 -22.11
N GLY A 105 10.90 -1.18 -21.27
CA GLY A 105 10.60 -0.93 -19.86
C GLY A 105 10.45 -2.19 -19.01
N LYS A 106 11.09 -3.30 -19.41
CA LYS A 106 10.91 -4.63 -18.79
C LYS A 106 11.93 -4.98 -17.71
N ILE A 107 13.03 -4.24 -17.62
CA ILE A 107 14.10 -4.48 -16.65
C ILE A 107 14.53 -3.18 -15.95
N GLU A 108 15.00 -3.34 -14.71
CA GLU A 108 15.60 -2.24 -13.96
C GLU A 108 16.98 -1.85 -14.53
N PRO A 109 17.29 -0.55 -14.69
CA PRO A 109 18.63 -0.11 -15.08
C PRO A 109 19.69 -0.64 -14.12
N MET A 110 20.63 -1.45 -14.63
CA MET A 110 21.66 -2.11 -13.83
C MET A 110 23.01 -2.07 -14.54
N ILE A 111 24.10 -2.11 -13.77
CA ILE A 111 25.45 -2.35 -14.31
C ILE A 111 25.66 -3.86 -14.43
N VAL A 112 26.23 -4.32 -15.54
CA VAL A 112 26.57 -5.74 -15.73
C VAL A 112 28.08 -5.87 -15.84
N VAL A 113 28.68 -6.65 -14.94
CA VAL A 113 30.12 -6.92 -14.92
C VAL A 113 30.36 -8.33 -15.41
N MET A 114 31.13 -8.49 -16.49
CA MET A 114 31.53 -9.77 -17.06
C MET A 114 33.01 -9.99 -16.79
N PRO A 115 33.41 -10.62 -15.68
CA PRO A 115 34.80 -10.85 -15.33
C PRO A 115 35.37 -12.09 -16.02
N ASN A 116 36.70 -12.19 -16.08
CA ASN A 116 37.35 -13.48 -16.30
C ASN A 116 37.27 -14.30 -15.00
N GLY A 117 36.60 -15.45 -15.05
CA GLY A 117 36.34 -16.32 -13.90
C GLY A 117 37.54 -17.17 -13.47
N ARG A 118 38.70 -17.08 -14.14
CA ARG A 118 39.94 -17.79 -13.78
C ARG A 118 40.91 -16.89 -13.05
N ALA A 119 40.89 -16.91 -11.72
CA ALA A 119 41.84 -16.13 -10.92
C ALA A 119 43.23 -16.80 -10.88
N MET A 120 44.12 -16.39 -11.78
CA MET A 120 45.54 -16.75 -11.78
C MET A 120 46.37 -15.70 -12.53
N ARG A 121 47.71 -15.75 -12.44
CA ARG A 121 48.59 -14.76 -13.09
C ARG A 121 48.51 -14.76 -14.61
N ASP A 122 48.44 -15.93 -15.24
CA ASP A 122 48.16 -16.09 -16.68
C ASP A 122 46.78 -16.71 -16.86
N ASP A 123 45.76 -15.86 -16.97
CA ASP A 123 44.34 -16.25 -17.01
C ASP A 123 43.77 -16.46 -18.43
N ARG A 124 44.67 -16.54 -19.43
CA ARG A 124 44.33 -16.79 -20.84
C ARG A 124 43.78 -18.20 -21.05
N ALA A 125 42.78 -18.32 -21.92
CA ALA A 125 42.19 -19.60 -22.34
C ALA A 125 43.06 -20.36 -23.36
N THR A 126 44.35 -20.55 -23.08
CA THR A 126 45.29 -21.26 -23.98
C THR A 126 45.75 -22.58 -23.39
N GLY A 127 46.26 -23.52 -24.19
CA GLY A 127 46.76 -24.82 -23.72
C GLY A 127 45.66 -25.74 -23.15
N ASN A 128 46.04 -26.71 -22.30
CA ASN A 128 45.06 -27.60 -21.65
C ASN A 128 44.26 -26.82 -20.60
N ILE A 129 42.98 -26.54 -20.88
CA ILE A 129 42.06 -25.82 -19.97
C ILE A 129 41.60 -26.69 -18.78
N PHE A 130 41.75 -28.01 -18.87
CA PHE A 130 41.44 -28.96 -17.81
C PHE A 130 42.64 -29.24 -16.90
N ASP A 131 43.75 -28.51 -17.08
CA ASP A 131 44.89 -28.60 -16.17
C ASP A 131 44.48 -28.25 -14.73
N SER A 132 44.99 -29.02 -13.77
CA SER A 132 44.63 -28.90 -12.35
C SER A 132 44.79 -27.48 -11.80
N ILE A 133 45.80 -26.73 -12.24
CA ILE A 133 46.05 -25.35 -11.81
C ILE A 133 44.97 -24.40 -12.33
N LYS A 134 44.52 -24.60 -13.58
CA LYS A 134 43.46 -23.78 -14.18
C LYS A 134 42.09 -24.08 -13.59
N VAL A 135 41.82 -25.35 -13.31
CA VAL A 135 40.59 -25.74 -12.59
C VAL A 135 40.54 -25.11 -11.20
N GLN A 136 41.66 -25.13 -10.46
CA GLN A 136 41.76 -24.45 -9.15
C GLN A 136 41.62 -22.92 -9.26
N ALA A 137 42.06 -22.31 -10.36
CA ALA A 137 41.91 -20.87 -10.59
C ALA A 137 40.43 -20.44 -10.67
N PHE A 138 39.54 -21.29 -11.17
CA PHE A 138 38.10 -21.02 -11.15
C PHE A 138 37.53 -21.02 -9.73
N ALA A 139 37.98 -21.91 -8.84
CA ALA A 139 37.56 -21.87 -7.43
C ALA A 139 38.14 -20.65 -6.70
N ARG A 140 39.40 -20.30 -6.98
CA ARG A 140 40.08 -19.13 -6.40
C ARG A 140 39.38 -17.80 -6.73
N PHE A 141 38.68 -17.75 -7.86
CA PHE A 141 37.96 -16.55 -8.29
C PHE A 141 36.88 -16.10 -7.30
N GLU A 142 36.38 -16.97 -6.41
CA GLU A 142 35.50 -16.53 -5.32
C GLU A 142 36.12 -15.43 -4.46
N GLN A 143 37.40 -15.61 -4.08
CA GLN A 143 38.12 -14.64 -3.25
C GLN A 143 38.46 -13.38 -4.03
N ASP A 144 38.83 -13.53 -5.30
CA ASP A 144 39.10 -12.40 -6.19
C ASP A 144 37.85 -11.55 -6.43
N LEU A 145 36.70 -12.20 -6.64
CA LEU A 145 35.41 -11.54 -6.79
C LEU A 145 35.03 -10.76 -5.53
N LEU A 146 35.11 -11.39 -4.36
CA LEU A 146 34.64 -10.82 -3.09
C LEU A 146 35.59 -9.76 -2.51
N ASN A 147 36.90 -9.96 -2.63
CA ASN A 147 37.90 -9.14 -1.96
C ASN A 147 38.51 -8.07 -2.88
N ASP A 148 38.48 -8.27 -4.20
CA ASP A 148 39.14 -7.36 -5.14
C ASP A 148 38.13 -6.71 -6.10
N LEU A 149 37.38 -7.50 -6.88
CA LEU A 149 36.54 -6.96 -7.96
C LEU A 149 35.31 -6.20 -7.45
N ILE A 150 34.53 -6.77 -6.52
CA ILE A 150 33.35 -6.10 -5.96
C ILE A 150 33.74 -4.76 -5.30
N PRO A 151 34.76 -4.70 -4.42
CA PRO A 151 35.23 -3.44 -3.86
C PRO A 151 35.70 -2.43 -4.91
N PHE A 152 36.39 -2.89 -5.96
CA PHE A 152 36.78 -2.02 -7.06
C PHE A 152 35.56 -1.37 -7.74
N VAL A 153 34.53 -2.15 -8.07
CA VAL A 153 33.31 -1.64 -8.70
C VAL A 153 32.58 -0.65 -7.79
N GLU A 154 32.46 -0.96 -6.50
CA GLU A 154 31.83 -0.08 -5.50
C GLU A 154 32.53 1.26 -5.29
N GLN A 155 33.86 1.27 -5.46
CA GLN A 155 34.66 2.48 -5.31
C GLN A 155 34.62 3.39 -6.54
N HIS A 156 34.48 2.81 -7.74
CA HIS A 156 34.66 3.54 -9.01
C HIS A 156 33.34 3.81 -9.77
N TYR A 157 32.26 3.11 -9.41
CA TYR A 157 30.95 3.26 -10.03
C TYR A 157 29.89 3.56 -8.97
N PRO A 158 28.85 4.35 -9.29
CA PRO A 158 27.77 4.64 -8.36
C PRO A 158 26.87 3.42 -8.24
N VAL A 159 27.25 2.46 -7.41
CA VAL A 159 26.49 1.23 -7.19
C VAL A 159 26.01 1.13 -5.74
N TYR A 160 25.00 0.29 -5.52
CA TYR A 160 24.62 -0.12 -4.17
C TYR A 160 25.61 -1.17 -3.64
N GLY A 161 25.99 -1.05 -2.37
CA GLY A 161 26.97 -1.95 -1.73
C GLY A 161 26.34 -3.11 -0.93
N ASP A 162 25.02 -3.19 -0.88
CA ASP A 162 24.30 -4.24 -0.14
C ASP A 162 23.97 -5.45 -1.02
N ARG A 163 23.43 -6.49 -0.39
CA ARG A 163 23.08 -7.76 -1.05
C ARG A 163 21.81 -7.69 -1.90
N GLU A 164 20.86 -6.81 -1.55
CA GLU A 164 19.56 -6.70 -2.21
C GLU A 164 19.70 -6.14 -3.63
N HIS A 165 20.82 -5.46 -3.89
CA HIS A 165 21.16 -4.89 -5.19
C HIS A 165 22.32 -5.60 -5.89
N ARG A 166 22.70 -6.80 -5.43
CA ARG A 166 23.81 -7.59 -6.00
C ARG A 166 23.35 -8.97 -6.48
N ALA A 167 23.48 -9.20 -7.78
CA ALA A 167 23.18 -10.47 -8.43
C ALA A 167 24.44 -11.15 -8.96
N ILE A 168 24.42 -12.47 -9.02
CA ILE A 168 25.42 -13.28 -9.71
C ILE A 168 24.71 -14.27 -10.63
N ALA A 169 25.19 -14.40 -11.87
CA ALA A 169 24.71 -15.39 -12.81
C ALA A 169 25.83 -15.92 -13.69
N GLY A 170 25.62 -17.03 -14.41
CA GLY A 170 26.61 -17.50 -15.38
C GLY A 170 26.16 -18.70 -16.19
N LEU A 171 26.92 -18.98 -17.25
CA LEU A 171 26.71 -20.12 -18.15
C LEU A 171 27.71 -21.25 -17.87
N SER A 172 27.30 -22.51 -18.06
CA SER A 172 28.17 -23.68 -17.95
C SER A 172 28.92 -23.71 -16.61
N MET A 173 30.26 -23.71 -16.64
CA MET A 173 31.13 -23.63 -15.47
C MET A 173 30.90 -22.35 -14.66
N GLY A 174 30.55 -21.24 -15.32
CA GLY A 174 30.21 -19.96 -14.68
C GLY A 174 28.85 -20.03 -13.99
N GLY A 175 27.92 -20.85 -14.51
CA GLY A 175 26.69 -21.21 -13.81
C GLY A 175 26.98 -22.02 -12.55
N GLY A 176 27.95 -22.93 -12.61
CA GLY A 176 28.44 -23.64 -11.41
C GLY A 176 29.12 -22.71 -10.40
N GLN A 177 29.93 -21.74 -10.85
CA GLN A 177 30.51 -20.69 -10.00
C GLN A 177 29.41 -19.84 -9.37
N SER A 178 28.41 -19.44 -10.13
CA SER A 178 27.26 -18.66 -9.64
C SER A 178 26.54 -19.37 -8.49
N LEU A 179 26.24 -20.67 -8.64
CA LEU A 179 25.66 -21.45 -7.54
C LEU A 179 26.62 -21.57 -6.36
N ASN A 180 27.88 -21.91 -6.61
CA ASN A 180 28.87 -22.11 -5.56
C ASN A 180 29.12 -20.84 -4.73
N PHE A 181 29.18 -19.67 -5.37
CA PHE A 181 29.54 -18.40 -4.74
C PHE A 181 28.30 -17.68 -4.22
N GLY A 182 27.22 -17.63 -5.01
CA GLY A 182 25.97 -16.98 -4.64
C GLY A 182 25.34 -17.64 -3.40
N LEU A 183 25.18 -18.97 -3.43
CA LEU A 183 24.60 -19.70 -2.31
C LEU A 183 25.56 -19.88 -1.13
N GLY A 184 26.87 -19.88 -1.40
CA GLY A 184 27.91 -19.87 -0.36
C GLY A 184 28.04 -18.54 0.39
N ASN A 185 27.57 -17.44 -0.19
CA ASN A 185 27.73 -16.09 0.35
C ASN A 185 26.38 -15.32 0.33
N LEU A 186 25.35 -15.89 0.96
CA LEU A 186 24.00 -15.28 1.02
C LEU A 186 24.01 -13.86 1.62
N ASN A 187 24.97 -13.54 2.49
CA ASN A 187 25.15 -12.19 3.02
C ASN A 187 25.65 -11.16 1.97
N LYS A 188 26.11 -11.61 0.82
CA LYS A 188 26.61 -10.78 -0.29
C LYS A 188 25.69 -10.79 -1.51
N PHE A 189 24.99 -11.89 -1.77
CA PHE A 189 24.11 -12.02 -2.94
C PHE A 189 22.69 -12.38 -2.53
N ALA A 190 21.70 -11.70 -3.11
CA ALA A 190 20.29 -12.03 -2.96
C ALA A 190 19.67 -12.67 -4.22
N TRP A 191 20.34 -12.55 -5.37
CA TRP A 191 19.84 -13.00 -6.67
C TRP A 191 20.88 -13.90 -7.33
N VAL A 192 20.54 -15.15 -7.59
CA VAL A 192 21.46 -16.16 -8.11
C VAL A 192 20.85 -16.82 -9.35
N GLY A 193 21.55 -16.75 -10.48
CA GLY A 193 21.14 -17.37 -11.74
C GLY A 193 22.15 -18.39 -12.25
N ALA A 194 21.69 -19.51 -12.79
CA ALA A 194 22.59 -20.56 -13.26
C ALA A 194 22.04 -21.20 -14.55
N PHE A 195 22.81 -21.06 -15.65
CA PHE A 195 22.43 -21.59 -16.96
C PHE A 195 23.34 -22.77 -17.32
N SER A 196 22.79 -23.98 -17.42
CA SER A 196 23.52 -25.24 -17.64
C SER A 196 24.69 -25.46 -16.65
N ALA A 197 24.44 -25.28 -15.35
CA ALA A 197 25.47 -25.21 -14.32
C ALA A 197 26.27 -26.52 -14.11
N ALA A 198 27.42 -26.64 -14.77
CA ALA A 198 28.30 -27.81 -14.72
C ALA A 198 29.71 -27.49 -15.26
N PRO A 199 30.76 -28.28 -14.95
CA PRO A 199 30.77 -29.47 -14.11
C PRO A 199 31.22 -29.22 -12.65
N ASN A 200 31.66 -28.00 -12.33
CA ASN A 200 32.22 -27.58 -11.03
C ASN A 200 31.17 -27.34 -9.94
N THR A 201 29.89 -27.52 -10.24
CA THR A 201 28.79 -27.35 -9.29
C THR A 201 28.94 -28.31 -8.12
N LYS A 202 28.98 -27.79 -6.89
CA LYS A 202 29.04 -28.60 -5.66
C LYS A 202 27.81 -29.51 -5.54
N ARG A 203 27.85 -30.48 -4.61
CA ARG A 203 26.65 -31.27 -4.30
C ARG A 203 25.58 -30.37 -3.65
N PRO A 204 24.28 -30.62 -3.85
CA PRO A 204 23.23 -29.74 -3.34
C PRO A 204 23.31 -29.47 -1.82
N GLU A 205 23.68 -30.46 -1.02
CA GLU A 205 23.84 -30.34 0.44
C GLU A 205 25.00 -29.41 0.84
N GLN A 206 25.97 -29.23 -0.05
CA GLN A 206 27.09 -28.31 0.12
C GLN A 206 26.79 -26.92 -0.45
N LEU A 207 25.90 -26.83 -1.44
CA LEU A 207 25.42 -25.55 -1.99
C LEU A 207 24.49 -24.85 -1.00
N VAL A 208 23.58 -25.61 -0.38
CA VAL A 208 22.59 -25.09 0.56
C VAL A 208 22.61 -25.94 1.85
N PRO A 209 23.64 -25.80 2.69
CA PRO A 209 23.70 -26.53 3.96
C PRO A 209 22.64 -26.08 4.96
N ASP A 210 22.11 -24.85 4.82
CA ASP A 210 21.01 -24.30 5.60
C ASP A 210 19.87 -23.81 4.66
N PRO A 211 18.87 -24.67 4.38
CA PRO A 211 17.72 -24.32 3.55
C PRO A 211 16.86 -23.19 4.12
N GLU A 212 16.77 -23.02 5.45
CA GLU A 212 15.94 -21.99 6.06
C GLU A 212 16.57 -20.60 5.91
N ALA A 213 17.91 -20.51 6.01
CA ALA A 213 18.64 -19.31 5.67
C ALA A 213 18.41 -18.91 4.20
N ALA A 214 18.46 -19.89 3.28
CA ALA A 214 18.23 -19.65 1.85
C ALA A 214 16.82 -19.12 1.56
N LYS A 215 15.77 -19.71 2.17
CA LYS A 215 14.38 -19.24 2.04
C LYS A 215 14.19 -17.78 2.44
N LYS A 216 14.85 -17.37 3.52
CA LYS A 216 14.69 -16.02 4.08
C LYS A 216 15.52 -14.97 3.34
N GLN A 217 16.68 -15.37 2.84
CA GLN A 217 17.66 -14.42 2.31
C GLN A 217 17.58 -14.32 0.79
N LEU A 218 17.31 -15.40 0.04
CA LEU A 218 17.24 -15.29 -1.42
C LEU A 218 15.99 -14.53 -1.87
N LYS A 219 16.19 -13.57 -2.77
CA LYS A 219 15.12 -12.90 -3.52
C LYS A 219 14.77 -13.69 -4.77
N LEU A 220 15.78 -14.30 -5.40
CA LEU A 220 15.60 -15.11 -6.60
C LEU A 220 16.69 -16.17 -6.71
N LEU A 221 16.28 -17.41 -6.99
CA LEU A 221 17.16 -18.49 -7.42
C LEU A 221 16.63 -19.05 -8.75
N TRP A 222 17.42 -18.91 -9.81
CA TRP A 222 17.09 -19.38 -11.16
C TRP A 222 18.05 -20.48 -11.59
N ILE A 223 17.51 -21.62 -11.99
CA ILE A 223 18.25 -22.75 -12.55
C ILE A 223 17.63 -23.10 -13.90
N SER A 224 18.38 -22.99 -14.99
CA SER A 224 17.93 -23.47 -16.29
C SER A 224 18.91 -24.37 -17.01
N CYS A 225 18.40 -25.17 -17.94
CA CYS A 225 19.19 -26.09 -18.76
C CYS A 225 18.47 -26.43 -20.06
N GLY A 226 19.22 -26.79 -21.09
CA GLY A 226 18.67 -27.38 -22.31
C GLY A 226 18.21 -28.82 -22.08
N ASP A 227 17.08 -29.23 -22.66
CA ASP A 227 16.53 -30.58 -22.56
C ASP A 227 17.42 -31.68 -23.19
N LYS A 228 18.34 -31.29 -24.08
CA LYS A 228 19.34 -32.16 -24.74
C LYS A 228 20.77 -31.90 -24.23
N ASP A 229 20.91 -31.16 -23.14
CA ASP A 229 22.21 -30.91 -22.52
C ASP A 229 22.71 -32.18 -21.81
N ASN A 230 23.87 -32.71 -22.22
CA ASN A 230 24.46 -33.92 -21.65
C ASN A 230 24.85 -33.75 -20.15
N LEU A 231 24.84 -32.53 -19.63
CA LEU A 231 25.15 -32.20 -18.24
C LEU A 231 23.91 -31.82 -17.41
N ILE A 232 22.69 -32.01 -17.94
CA ILE A 232 21.43 -31.68 -17.24
C ILE A 232 21.30 -32.31 -15.85
N SER A 233 21.97 -33.44 -15.60
CA SER A 233 21.97 -34.11 -14.30
C SER A 233 22.46 -33.23 -13.14
N PHE A 234 23.32 -32.23 -13.40
CA PHE A 234 23.77 -31.26 -12.39
C PHE A 234 22.69 -30.24 -12.01
N SER A 235 21.97 -29.72 -13.01
CA SER A 235 20.83 -28.82 -12.76
C SER A 235 19.69 -29.59 -12.09
N LYS A 236 19.38 -30.79 -12.58
CA LYS A 236 18.30 -31.63 -12.04
C LYS A 236 18.54 -32.02 -10.59
N ARG A 237 19.72 -32.53 -10.23
CA ARG A 237 19.99 -32.92 -8.82
C ARG A 237 19.89 -31.74 -7.85
N THR A 238 20.20 -30.53 -8.31
CA THR A 238 20.12 -29.31 -7.50
C THR A 238 18.66 -28.90 -7.31
N HIS A 239 17.88 -28.90 -8.39
CA HIS A 239 16.43 -28.68 -8.34
C HIS A 239 15.73 -29.68 -7.41
N ASP A 240 15.96 -30.99 -7.59
CA ASP A 240 15.32 -32.05 -6.82
C ASP A 240 15.55 -31.84 -5.30
N TYR A 241 16.76 -31.46 -4.90
CA TYR A 241 17.08 -31.15 -3.51
C TYR A 241 16.36 -29.90 -2.99
N LEU A 242 16.34 -28.82 -3.78
CA LEU A 242 15.67 -27.57 -3.40
C LEU A 242 14.16 -27.77 -3.28
N GLU A 243 13.57 -28.58 -4.17
CA GLU A 243 12.17 -28.98 -4.10
C GLU A 243 11.89 -29.79 -2.83
N GLU A 244 12.71 -30.81 -2.53
CA GLU A 244 12.60 -31.59 -1.29
C GLU A 244 12.65 -30.71 -0.04
N LYS A 245 13.56 -29.72 0.00
CA LYS A 245 13.71 -28.79 1.12
C LYS A 245 12.75 -27.60 1.08
N LYS A 246 11.90 -27.50 0.06
CA LYS A 246 10.94 -26.40 -0.18
C LYS A 246 11.62 -25.02 -0.25
N VAL A 247 12.84 -24.96 -0.79
CA VAL A 247 13.53 -23.69 -1.02
C VAL A 247 12.94 -23.05 -2.29
N PRO A 248 12.41 -21.83 -2.21
CA PRO A 248 11.86 -21.13 -3.37
C PRO A 248 12.90 -20.96 -4.48
N HIS A 249 12.59 -21.47 -5.67
CA HIS A 249 13.45 -21.34 -6.85
C HIS A 249 12.65 -21.55 -8.14
N ILE A 250 13.19 -21.07 -9.25
CA ILE A 250 12.69 -21.34 -10.60
C ILE A 250 13.59 -22.38 -11.24
N TYR A 251 12.97 -23.45 -11.73
CA TYR A 251 13.63 -24.47 -12.55
C TYR A 251 13.02 -24.47 -13.95
N TYR A 252 13.82 -24.11 -14.96
CA TYR A 252 13.36 -23.91 -16.33
C TYR A 252 14.15 -24.79 -17.32
N ILE A 253 13.46 -25.75 -17.94
CA ILE A 253 14.02 -26.59 -18.98
C ILE A 253 13.46 -26.18 -20.33
N GLU A 254 14.34 -25.96 -21.30
CA GLU A 254 13.96 -25.50 -22.64
C GLU A 254 14.55 -26.37 -23.75
N PRO A 255 13.94 -26.38 -24.96
CA PRO A 255 14.48 -27.10 -26.11
C PRO A 255 15.86 -26.58 -26.55
N GLY A 256 16.92 -27.37 -26.34
CA GLY A 256 18.30 -26.97 -26.67
C GLY A 256 19.38 -27.85 -26.07
N GLY A 257 20.62 -27.66 -26.51
CA GLY A 257 21.79 -28.36 -25.98
C GLY A 257 22.58 -27.51 -24.98
N HIS A 258 23.87 -27.81 -24.84
CA HIS A 258 24.81 -27.03 -24.03
C HIS A 258 25.36 -25.84 -24.83
N ASP A 259 24.50 -24.85 -25.14
CA ASP A 259 24.83 -23.82 -26.13
C ASP A 259 24.18 -22.44 -25.86
N PHE A 260 24.63 -21.43 -26.62
CA PHE A 260 24.20 -20.04 -26.47
C PHE A 260 22.72 -19.78 -26.75
N LYS A 261 22.01 -20.66 -27.46
CA LYS A 261 20.56 -20.49 -27.67
C LYS A 261 19.85 -20.56 -26.32
N VAL A 262 20.26 -21.50 -25.47
CA VAL A 262 19.72 -21.69 -24.12
C VAL A 262 20.20 -20.58 -23.18
N TRP A 263 21.50 -20.28 -23.18
CA TRP A 263 22.06 -19.33 -22.20
C TRP A 263 21.59 -17.89 -22.42
N LYS A 264 21.44 -17.45 -23.68
CA LYS A 264 20.97 -16.10 -23.98
C LYS A 264 19.47 -15.94 -23.68
N ASN A 265 18.66 -17.01 -23.85
CA ASN A 265 17.26 -17.03 -23.39
C ASN A 265 17.19 -16.99 -21.85
N GLY A 266 18.06 -17.76 -21.17
CA GLY A 266 18.21 -17.69 -19.71
C GLY A 266 18.53 -16.27 -19.22
N LEU A 267 19.47 -15.57 -19.87
CA LEU A 267 19.79 -14.17 -19.55
C LEU A 267 18.59 -13.23 -19.79
N PHE A 268 17.88 -13.40 -20.91
CA PHE A 268 16.68 -12.62 -21.23
C PHE A 268 15.59 -12.79 -20.16
N MET A 269 15.28 -14.01 -19.75
CA MET A 269 14.24 -14.27 -18.75
C MET A 269 14.68 -13.84 -17.34
N PHE A 270 15.91 -14.18 -16.96
CA PHE A 270 16.45 -13.88 -15.63
C PHE A 270 16.56 -12.37 -15.38
N SER A 271 17.05 -11.60 -16.35
CA SER A 271 17.19 -10.14 -16.21
C SER A 271 15.85 -9.43 -15.96
N GLN A 272 14.75 -9.92 -16.53
CA GLN A 272 13.37 -9.45 -16.30
C GLN A 272 12.83 -9.71 -14.90
N LEU A 273 13.54 -10.49 -14.10
CA LEU A 273 13.20 -10.78 -12.70
C LEU A 273 14.17 -10.08 -11.72
N LEU A 274 15.32 -9.61 -12.21
CA LEU A 274 16.35 -9.02 -11.36
C LEU A 274 15.96 -7.65 -10.84
N PHE A 275 16.26 -7.42 -9.56
CA PHE A 275 16.18 -6.14 -8.88
C PHE A 275 14.84 -5.44 -8.98
N ARG A 276 13.80 -6.15 -9.43
CA ARG A 276 12.45 -5.64 -9.42
C ARG A 276 12.12 -5.36 -7.97
N ASN A 277 12.05 -4.07 -7.66
CA ASN A 277 11.43 -3.59 -6.45
C ASN A 277 9.91 -3.60 -6.70
N ASP A 278 9.36 -4.73 -7.15
CA ASP A 278 7.92 -4.79 -7.36
C ASP A 278 7.20 -4.59 -6.03
N GLY A 279 7.84 -4.93 -4.90
CA GLY A 279 7.22 -4.82 -3.57
C GLY A 279 5.94 -5.66 -3.46
N GLY A 280 5.64 -6.46 -4.49
CA GLY A 280 4.33 -7.06 -4.76
C GLY A 280 3.37 -6.18 -5.58
N THR A 281 2.13 -6.65 -5.68
CA THR A 281 1.02 -5.85 -6.22
C THR A 281 0.13 -5.39 -5.08
N PHE A 282 -0.58 -4.27 -5.27
CA PHE A 282 -1.68 -3.89 -4.39
C PHE A 282 -3.01 -3.96 -5.14
N THR A 283 -4.10 -3.95 -4.38
CA THR A 283 -5.48 -3.93 -4.89
C THR A 283 -6.20 -2.69 -4.36
N ASN A 284 -6.91 -1.98 -5.23
CA ASN A 284 -7.79 -0.89 -4.87
C ASN A 284 -9.19 -1.39 -4.48
N PRO A 285 -9.88 -0.69 -3.57
CA PRO A 285 -9.38 0.46 -2.79
C PRO A 285 -8.26 0.05 -1.81
N VAL A 286 -7.30 0.94 -1.55
CA VAL A 286 -6.20 0.64 -0.59
C VAL A 286 -6.71 0.55 0.85
N ILE A 287 -7.84 1.19 1.15
CA ILE A 287 -8.56 1.03 2.41
C ILE A 287 -10.06 0.87 2.09
N PRO A 288 -10.65 -0.34 2.23
CA PRO A 288 -12.06 -0.58 1.90
C PRO A 288 -13.02 -0.11 3.02
N ALA A 289 -12.87 1.14 3.47
CA ALA A 289 -13.66 1.76 4.53
C ALA A 289 -13.77 3.28 4.35
N ASP A 290 -14.70 3.92 5.06
CA ASP A 290 -15.03 5.35 4.97
C ASP A 290 -13.90 6.28 5.44
N PHE A 291 -12.93 6.54 4.55
CA PHE A 291 -11.84 7.51 4.74
C PHE A 291 -11.90 8.58 3.63
N PRO A 292 -12.88 9.48 3.69
CA PRO A 292 -13.07 10.50 2.66
C PRO A 292 -12.08 11.66 2.71
N ASP A 293 -12.11 12.44 1.63
CA ASP A 293 -11.40 13.70 1.44
C ASP A 293 -9.89 13.60 1.77
N PRO A 294 -9.16 12.63 1.20
CA PRO A 294 -7.78 12.37 1.58
C PRO A 294 -6.85 13.50 1.10
N ASP A 295 -6.11 14.12 2.01
CA ASP A 295 -4.90 14.90 1.65
C ASP A 295 -3.67 14.15 2.15
N VAL A 296 -2.72 13.89 1.25
CA VAL A 296 -1.51 13.10 1.53
C VAL A 296 -0.26 13.95 1.33
N ILE A 297 0.68 13.84 2.28
CA ILE A 297 2.02 14.42 2.17
C ILE A 297 3.07 13.37 2.49
N ARG A 298 4.32 13.64 2.08
CA ARG A 298 5.50 12.88 2.48
C ARG A 298 6.42 13.75 3.31
N VAL A 299 6.85 13.25 4.47
CA VAL A 299 7.87 13.88 5.33
C VAL A 299 8.97 12.86 5.56
N GLY A 300 10.14 13.10 4.97
CA GLY A 300 11.21 12.12 4.93
C GLY A 300 10.81 10.86 4.17
N ASP A 301 10.83 9.72 4.86
CA ASP A 301 10.50 8.39 4.34
C ASP A 301 9.06 7.94 4.67
N THR A 302 8.24 8.78 5.32
CA THR A 302 6.88 8.45 5.74
C THR A 302 5.85 9.30 5.02
N TYR A 303 4.75 8.66 4.62
CA TYR A 303 3.55 9.29 4.08
C TYR A 303 2.52 9.47 5.19
N TYR A 304 1.85 10.61 5.20
CA TYR A 304 0.76 10.92 6.13
C TYR A 304 -0.47 11.32 5.33
N MET A 305 -1.63 10.76 5.69
CA MET A 305 -2.91 11.07 5.07
C MET A 305 -3.91 11.51 6.14
N VAL A 306 -4.50 12.69 5.97
CA VAL A 306 -5.66 13.11 6.78
C VAL A 306 -6.95 12.66 6.09
N SER A 307 -7.98 12.36 6.88
CA SER A 307 -9.32 12.07 6.38
C SER A 307 -10.40 12.73 7.23
N THR A 308 -11.52 13.06 6.58
CA THR A 308 -12.67 13.72 7.19
C THR A 308 -13.43 12.84 8.18
N THR A 309 -13.75 13.38 9.37
CA THR A 309 -14.54 12.70 10.41
C THR A 309 -15.84 13.40 10.81
N MET A 310 -16.15 14.57 10.24
CA MET A 310 -17.39 15.32 10.52
C MET A 310 -17.56 15.59 12.03
N PHE A 311 -18.64 15.09 12.64
CA PHE A 311 -19.01 15.25 14.04
C PHE A 311 -18.44 14.17 14.96
N ILE A 312 -17.58 13.30 14.45
CA ILE A 312 -17.03 12.16 15.20
C ILE A 312 -15.71 12.56 15.85
N PHE A 313 -15.62 12.41 17.17
CA PHE A 313 -14.45 12.77 17.96
C PHE A 313 -14.06 11.67 18.98
N PRO A 314 -12.77 11.38 19.25
CA PRO A 314 -11.59 11.92 18.59
C PRO A 314 -11.63 11.75 17.07
N GLY A 315 -11.20 12.78 16.36
CA GLY A 315 -11.37 12.90 14.91
C GLY A 315 -10.26 13.73 14.28
N VAL A 316 -10.49 14.16 13.03
CA VAL A 316 -9.42 14.67 12.15
C VAL A 316 -8.31 13.62 12.09
N THR A 317 -8.69 12.45 11.59
CA THR A 317 -7.89 11.24 11.66
C THR A 317 -6.72 11.33 10.69
N LEU A 318 -5.52 11.12 11.19
CA LEU A 318 -4.29 10.95 10.41
C LEU A 318 -3.91 9.47 10.38
N LEU A 319 -3.63 8.99 9.19
CA LEU A 319 -2.99 7.71 8.93
C LEU A 319 -1.54 7.94 8.50
N GLN A 320 -0.70 6.91 8.68
CA GLN A 320 0.67 6.89 8.18
C GLN A 320 0.94 5.63 7.37
N SER A 321 1.86 5.73 6.41
CA SER A 321 2.32 4.61 5.60
C SER A 321 3.78 4.79 5.20
N LYS A 322 4.47 3.68 4.92
CA LYS A 322 5.82 3.68 4.34
C LYS A 322 5.82 3.45 2.82
N ASP A 323 4.70 3.01 2.25
CA ASP A 323 4.60 2.58 0.85
C ASP A 323 3.30 3.00 0.13
N LEU A 324 2.50 3.90 0.74
CA LEU A 324 1.18 4.36 0.28
C LEU A 324 0.08 3.29 0.22
N VAL A 325 0.38 2.04 0.56
CA VAL A 325 -0.54 0.90 0.48
C VAL A 325 -0.90 0.40 1.87
N ASN A 326 0.12 0.19 2.70
CA ASN A 326 -0.02 -0.33 4.06
C ASN A 326 -0.18 0.84 5.03
N TRP A 327 -1.41 1.08 5.48
CA TRP A 327 -1.76 2.21 6.35
C TRP A 327 -1.97 1.79 7.80
N GLU A 328 -1.49 2.62 8.72
CA GLU A 328 -1.69 2.50 10.16
C GLU A 328 -2.27 3.82 10.71
N TYR A 329 -3.04 3.76 11.80
CA TYR A 329 -3.44 4.98 12.50
C TYR A 329 -2.20 5.70 13.05
N CYS A 330 -2.15 7.02 12.87
CA CYS A 330 -1.09 7.87 13.38
C CYS A 330 -1.60 8.75 14.53
N ALA A 331 -2.70 9.46 14.30
CA ALA A 331 -3.31 10.33 15.31
C ALA A 331 -4.80 10.56 15.03
N ASN A 332 -5.52 10.96 16.06
CA ASN A 332 -6.75 11.73 15.92
C ASN A 332 -6.42 13.14 16.43
N ALA A 333 -6.20 14.10 15.53
CA ALA A 333 -5.62 15.39 15.89
C ALA A 333 -6.53 16.20 16.83
N VAL A 334 -7.85 15.98 16.77
CA VAL A 334 -8.82 16.65 17.64
C VAL A 334 -9.47 15.63 18.55
N GLN A 335 -9.14 15.66 19.84
CA GLN A 335 -9.69 14.72 20.84
C GLN A 335 -11.15 15.02 21.21
N ARG A 336 -11.51 16.31 21.23
CA ARG A 336 -12.84 16.84 21.53
C ARG A 336 -12.98 18.20 20.86
N PHE A 337 -14.19 18.55 20.41
CA PHE A 337 -14.44 19.81 19.69
C PHE A 337 -15.38 20.72 20.48
N ASP A 338 -14.81 21.62 21.28
CA ASP A 338 -15.53 22.42 22.28
C ASP A 338 -15.99 23.81 21.79
N PHE A 339 -16.20 23.98 20.49
CA PHE A 339 -16.58 25.27 19.90
C PHE A 339 -18.09 25.51 19.82
N SER A 340 -18.91 24.51 20.14
CA SER A 340 -20.37 24.63 20.25
C SER A 340 -20.94 23.50 21.10
N LYS A 341 -21.96 23.81 21.92
CA LYS A 341 -22.69 22.80 22.70
C LYS A 341 -23.44 21.78 21.84
N CYS A 342 -23.66 22.07 20.56
CA CYS A 342 -24.29 21.11 19.64
C CYS A 342 -23.38 19.90 19.38
N TYR A 343 -22.06 20.03 19.59
CA TYR A 343 -21.14 18.88 19.60
C TYR A 343 -21.25 18.04 20.88
N ASP A 344 -21.99 18.46 21.90
CA ASP A 344 -22.29 17.66 23.09
C ASP A 344 -23.68 17.01 23.07
N LEU A 345 -24.40 17.14 21.94
CA LEU A 345 -25.81 16.75 21.84
C LEU A 345 -26.69 17.46 22.90
N ASP A 346 -26.36 18.71 23.23
CA ASP A 346 -27.09 19.51 24.22
C ASP A 346 -28.17 20.39 23.57
N GLY A 347 -29.34 19.79 23.34
CA GLY A 347 -30.52 20.46 22.75
C GLY A 347 -30.42 20.72 21.24
N CYS A 348 -29.29 20.40 20.62
CA CYS A 348 -29.01 20.48 19.19
C CYS A 348 -27.94 19.44 18.80
N HIS A 349 -27.67 19.29 17.50
CA HIS A 349 -26.68 18.35 16.97
C HIS A 349 -25.86 18.96 15.80
N ARG A 350 -24.82 18.26 15.38
CA ARG A 350 -23.94 18.57 14.25
C ARG A 350 -23.78 17.42 13.25
N TYR A 351 -24.77 16.52 13.13
CA TYR A 351 -24.83 15.56 12.02
C TYR A 351 -24.66 16.25 10.65
N ALA A 352 -23.86 15.68 9.75
CA ALA A 352 -23.42 16.27 8.47
C ALA A 352 -22.67 17.62 8.58
N HIS A 353 -22.22 17.97 9.79
CA HIS A 353 -21.41 19.15 10.09
C HIS A 353 -20.17 18.68 10.89
N GLY A 354 -19.40 19.63 11.44
CA GLY A 354 -18.09 19.33 12.02
C GLY A 354 -16.97 19.55 11.01
N GLN A 355 -15.91 18.75 11.09
CA GLN A 355 -14.74 18.91 10.23
C GLN A 355 -15.04 18.40 8.81
N TRP A 356 -15.00 19.30 7.82
CA TRP A 356 -15.07 19.01 6.38
C TRP A 356 -13.66 18.91 5.77
N ALA A 357 -13.53 18.67 4.46
CA ALA A 357 -12.26 18.46 3.75
C ALA A 357 -11.08 19.28 4.31
N THR A 358 -9.97 18.61 4.59
CA THR A 358 -8.82 19.18 5.31
C THR A 358 -7.59 19.24 4.43
N SER A 359 -6.90 20.37 4.44
CA SER A 359 -5.54 20.47 3.90
C SER A 359 -4.51 20.05 4.92
N LEU A 360 -3.65 19.09 4.59
CA LEU A 360 -2.50 18.65 5.38
C LEU A 360 -1.21 19.15 4.75
N LYS A 361 -0.39 19.89 5.50
CA LYS A 361 0.93 20.36 5.03
C LYS A 361 1.99 20.25 6.12
N TYR A 362 3.24 20.06 5.70
CA TYR A 362 4.41 20.13 6.59
C TYR A 362 5.31 21.27 6.13
N HIS A 363 5.62 22.19 7.03
CA HIS A 363 6.43 23.36 6.74
C HIS A 363 7.20 23.79 7.99
N ASN A 364 8.49 24.12 7.84
CA ASN A 364 9.37 24.60 8.91
C ASN A 364 9.28 23.78 10.22
N GLY A 365 9.35 22.45 10.12
CA GLY A 365 9.36 21.57 11.29
C GLY A 365 7.99 21.26 11.89
N LYS A 366 6.89 21.76 11.30
CA LYS A 366 5.53 21.60 11.84
C LYS A 366 4.55 21.06 10.80
N PHE A 367 3.62 20.26 11.28
CA PHE A 367 2.43 19.84 10.56
C PHE A 367 1.32 20.86 10.77
N TYR A 368 0.52 21.07 9.72
CA TYR A 368 -0.63 21.96 9.68
C TYR A 368 -1.82 21.23 9.07
N LEU A 369 -2.97 21.33 9.72
CA LEU A 369 -4.26 20.84 9.25
C LEU A 369 -5.22 22.02 9.18
N LEU A 370 -5.60 22.42 7.97
CA LEU A 370 -6.55 23.52 7.75
C LEU A 370 -7.88 22.95 7.28
N PHE A 371 -8.96 23.24 7.99
CA PHE A 371 -10.31 22.83 7.59
C PHE A 371 -11.35 23.86 7.97
N ILE A 372 -12.57 23.66 7.45
CA ILE A 372 -13.74 24.43 7.82
C ILE A 372 -14.77 23.55 8.52
N THR A 373 -15.59 24.20 9.34
CA THR A 373 -16.90 23.73 9.75
C THR A 373 -17.95 24.67 9.16
N LEU A 374 -19.06 24.13 8.67
CA LEU A 374 -20.08 24.97 8.02
C LEU A 374 -20.71 26.01 8.96
N ASP A 375 -20.76 25.73 10.27
CA ASP A 375 -21.35 26.62 11.26
C ASP A 375 -20.32 27.45 12.04
N GLU A 376 -19.22 26.84 12.49
CA GLU A 376 -18.27 27.50 13.40
C GLU A 376 -17.13 28.21 12.70
N GLY A 377 -16.96 28.05 11.38
CA GLY A 377 -15.92 28.71 10.57
C GLY A 377 -14.65 27.88 10.40
N GLY A 378 -13.53 28.54 10.12
CA GLY A 378 -12.24 27.92 9.81
C GLY A 378 -11.39 27.58 11.04
N PHE A 379 -10.65 26.48 10.96
CA PHE A 379 -9.78 25.99 12.03
C PHE A 379 -8.43 25.56 11.48
N LEU A 380 -7.39 25.82 12.26
CA LEU A 380 -6.04 25.32 12.02
C LEU A 380 -5.62 24.45 13.19
N CYS A 381 -5.24 23.20 12.93
CA CYS A 381 -4.50 22.39 13.89
C CYS A 381 -3.01 22.39 13.54
N SER A 382 -2.13 22.38 14.54
CA SER A 382 -0.69 22.28 14.33
C SER A 382 0.01 21.42 15.37
N ALA A 383 1.09 20.75 14.95
CA ALA A 383 1.95 19.93 15.82
C ALA A 383 3.38 19.84 15.25
N SER A 384 4.38 19.68 16.12
CA SER A 384 5.77 19.42 15.68
C SER A 384 6.02 17.96 15.30
N LYS A 385 5.12 17.06 15.70
CA LYS A 385 5.16 15.62 15.43
C LYS A 385 3.79 15.19 14.91
N PRO A 386 3.71 14.22 14.00
CA PRO A 386 2.45 13.78 13.42
C PRO A 386 1.53 13.10 14.47
N GLU A 387 2.11 12.46 15.49
CA GLU A 387 1.36 11.87 16.63
C GLU A 387 0.81 12.93 17.60
N GLY A 388 1.21 14.19 17.44
CA GLY A 388 0.88 15.29 18.33
C GLY A 388 1.91 15.54 19.46
N PRO A 389 1.52 16.26 20.53
CA PRO A 389 0.19 16.83 20.75
C PRO A 389 -0.17 17.86 19.69
N TRP A 390 -1.46 17.90 19.35
CA TRP A 390 -2.02 18.84 18.38
C TRP A 390 -2.71 19.99 19.10
N GLU A 391 -2.42 21.21 18.65
CA GLU A 391 -3.10 22.42 19.09
C GLU A 391 -4.11 22.83 18.03
N ILE A 392 -5.35 23.14 18.41
CA ILE A 392 -6.40 23.65 17.51
C ILE A 392 -6.69 25.12 17.83
N ARG A 393 -6.76 25.97 16.79
CA ARG A 393 -7.28 27.33 16.92
C ARG A 393 -8.33 27.64 15.87
N LYS A 394 -9.29 28.48 16.25
CA LYS A 394 -10.24 29.10 15.33
C LYS A 394 -9.54 30.23 14.55
N LEU A 395 -9.79 30.30 13.25
CA LEU A 395 -9.28 31.34 12.38
C LEU A 395 -10.28 32.49 12.22
N PRO A 396 -9.81 33.70 11.88
CA PRO A 396 -10.69 34.85 11.62
C PRO A 396 -11.56 34.66 10.37
N LYS A 397 -11.20 33.71 9.49
CA LYS A 397 -11.90 33.40 8.26
C LYS A 397 -11.94 31.88 8.03
N GLY A 398 -13.09 31.39 7.56
CA GLY A 398 -13.24 30.04 7.03
C GLY A 398 -12.91 29.97 5.54
N PHE A 399 -12.32 28.86 5.12
CA PHE A 399 -11.97 28.56 3.74
C PHE A 399 -12.63 27.22 3.37
N TYR A 400 -13.61 27.24 2.47
CA TYR A 400 -14.31 26.02 2.05
C TYR A 400 -13.42 25.17 1.16
N ASP A 401 -13.28 23.87 1.48
CA ASP A 401 -12.37 22.93 0.81
C ASP A 401 -10.97 23.51 0.56
N PRO A 402 -10.25 23.83 1.66
CA PRO A 402 -9.00 24.56 1.57
C PRO A 402 -7.87 23.70 1.01
N GLY A 403 -7.07 24.31 0.13
CA GLY A 403 -5.73 23.87 -0.25
C GLY A 403 -4.70 24.85 0.29
N LEU A 404 -4.17 24.59 1.48
CA LEU A 404 -3.11 25.40 2.10
C LEU A 404 -1.81 25.20 1.34
N PHE A 405 -1.09 26.29 1.10
CA PHE A 405 0.14 26.27 0.32
C PHE A 405 1.18 27.23 0.92
N PHE A 406 2.38 26.70 1.16
CA PHE A 406 3.54 27.49 1.52
C PHE A 406 4.43 27.58 0.29
N ASP A 407 4.57 28.78 -0.27
CA ASP A 407 5.36 28.99 -1.47
C ASP A 407 6.84 29.19 -1.13
N GLU A 408 7.71 28.94 -2.12
CA GLU A 408 9.16 29.06 -2.00
C GLU A 408 9.62 30.50 -1.77
N ASP A 409 8.78 31.49 -2.09
CA ASP A 409 9.04 32.91 -1.82
C ASP A 409 8.67 33.34 -0.37
N GLY A 410 8.23 32.39 0.46
CA GLY A 410 7.85 32.59 1.85
C GLY A 410 6.41 33.06 2.06
N ARG A 411 5.61 33.19 1.00
CA ARG A 411 4.20 33.57 1.12
C ARG A 411 3.33 32.35 1.40
N ILE A 412 2.20 32.61 2.07
CA ILE A 412 1.22 31.59 2.45
C ILE A 412 -0.05 31.85 1.69
N TYR A 413 -0.59 30.83 1.05
CA TYR A 413 -1.79 30.91 0.24
C TYR A 413 -2.79 29.83 0.62
N VAL A 414 -4.07 30.10 0.38
CA VAL A 414 -5.13 29.09 0.42
C VAL A 414 -5.94 29.18 -0.87
N ALA A 415 -6.02 28.07 -1.61
CA ALA A 415 -7.04 27.88 -2.62
C ALA A 415 -8.32 27.37 -1.97
N HIS A 416 -9.48 27.93 -2.30
CA HIS A 416 -10.75 27.54 -1.67
C HIS A 416 -11.96 27.91 -2.53
N GLY A 417 -13.10 27.27 -2.25
CA GLY A 417 -14.40 27.61 -2.81
C GLY A 417 -15.17 26.42 -3.39
N TYR A 418 -16.42 26.69 -3.78
CA TYR A 418 -17.34 25.73 -4.41
C TYR A 418 -17.90 26.34 -5.71
N GLY A 419 -17.55 25.75 -6.85
CA GLY A 419 -17.88 26.23 -8.20
C GLY A 419 -17.07 27.45 -8.67
N LYS A 420 -16.77 28.38 -7.76
CA LYS A 420 -15.87 29.53 -7.94
C LYS A 420 -14.66 29.37 -7.04
N ILE A 421 -13.48 29.24 -7.65
CA ILE A 421 -12.24 29.01 -6.93
C ILE A 421 -11.49 30.31 -6.77
N SER A 422 -11.12 30.61 -5.53
CA SER A 422 -10.36 31.81 -5.16
C SER A 422 -9.03 31.45 -4.50
N ILE A 423 -8.08 32.37 -4.59
CA ILE A 423 -6.83 32.36 -3.83
C ILE A 423 -6.89 33.50 -2.80
N THR A 424 -6.53 33.18 -1.57
CA THR A 424 -6.32 34.17 -0.50
C THR A 424 -4.89 34.07 -0.01
N GLU A 425 -4.14 35.18 -0.01
CA GLU A 425 -2.85 35.27 0.68
C GLU A 425 -3.10 35.39 2.19
N LEU A 426 -2.27 34.73 3.00
CA LEU A 426 -2.33 34.78 4.45
C LEU A 426 -1.07 35.44 5.03
N ASP A 427 -1.20 36.00 6.23
CA ASP A 427 -0.05 36.34 7.06
C ASP A 427 0.48 35.12 7.85
N GLU A 428 1.55 35.33 8.63
CA GLU A 428 2.17 34.31 9.49
C GLU A 428 1.22 33.73 10.57
N ASN A 429 0.14 34.44 10.88
CA ASN A 429 -0.90 34.01 11.82
C ASN A 429 -2.08 33.33 11.12
N PHE A 430 -1.97 33.09 9.81
CA PHE A 430 -2.99 32.51 8.95
C PHE A 430 -4.26 33.38 8.83
N ALA A 431 -4.12 34.70 9.04
CA ALA A 431 -5.18 35.67 8.78
C ALA A 431 -5.10 36.17 7.32
N PRO A 432 -6.23 36.47 6.66
CA PRO A 432 -6.25 36.88 5.27
C PRO A 432 -5.58 38.25 5.06
N ARG A 433 -4.63 38.31 4.13
CA ARG A 433 -4.05 39.54 3.59
C ARG A 433 -4.90 40.04 2.42
N GLY A 434 -5.93 40.82 2.75
CA GLY A 434 -6.79 41.44 1.75
C GLY A 434 -7.96 40.56 1.29
N LYS A 435 -8.46 40.84 0.08
CA LYS A 435 -9.67 40.19 -0.48
C LYS A 435 -9.31 38.93 -1.25
N ASP A 436 -10.30 38.06 -1.39
CA ASP A 436 -10.20 36.87 -2.24
C ASP A 436 -10.00 37.25 -3.70
N SER A 437 -9.03 36.60 -4.34
CA SER A 437 -8.80 36.73 -5.77
C SER A 437 -9.49 35.55 -6.46
N LEU A 438 -10.59 35.82 -7.17
CA LEU A 438 -11.26 34.81 -7.99
C LEU A 438 -10.33 34.42 -9.15
N VAL A 439 -9.88 33.17 -9.18
CA VAL A 439 -8.90 32.69 -10.18
C VAL A 439 -9.50 31.77 -11.22
N PHE A 440 -10.62 31.12 -10.89
CA PHE A 440 -11.28 30.20 -11.82
C PHE A 440 -12.78 30.06 -11.55
N THR A 441 -13.57 29.93 -12.61
CA THR A 441 -14.98 29.53 -12.54
C THR A 441 -15.15 28.29 -13.40
N GLY A 442 -15.60 27.20 -12.79
CA GLY A 442 -15.71 25.90 -13.46
C GLY A 442 -16.55 25.95 -14.74
N ASN A 443 -16.15 25.22 -15.78
CA ASN A 443 -16.84 25.18 -17.07
C ASN A 443 -17.36 23.78 -17.47
N ILE A 444 -17.01 22.71 -16.73
CA ILE A 444 -17.47 21.35 -17.02
C ILE A 444 -18.86 21.09 -16.42
N ARG A 445 -19.02 21.29 -15.11
CA ARG A 445 -20.31 21.26 -14.38
C ARG A 445 -20.27 22.12 -13.13
N GLY A 446 -21.38 22.24 -12.40
CA GLY A 446 -21.39 22.89 -11.09
C GLY A 446 -20.61 22.07 -10.04
N GLY A 447 -20.12 22.73 -8.98
CA GLY A 447 -19.52 22.05 -7.82
C GLY A 447 -18.03 21.69 -7.97
N LEU A 448 -17.24 22.54 -8.64
CA LEU A 448 -15.78 22.45 -8.57
C LEU A 448 -15.31 22.74 -7.12
N GLU A 449 -14.66 21.79 -6.47
CA GLU A 449 -14.25 21.87 -5.06
C GLU A 449 -13.03 20.98 -4.75
N GLY A 450 -12.71 20.77 -3.47
CA GLY A 450 -11.64 19.88 -3.02
C GLY A 450 -10.23 20.29 -3.49
N MET A 451 -9.86 21.56 -3.34
CA MET A 451 -8.64 22.09 -3.93
C MET A 451 -7.37 21.69 -3.16
N HIS A 452 -6.37 21.20 -3.88
CA HIS A 452 -4.98 21.05 -3.41
C HIS A 452 -4.06 21.87 -4.30
N VAL A 453 -3.01 22.47 -3.72
CA VAL A 453 -2.11 23.37 -4.44
C VAL A 453 -0.71 22.77 -4.50
N TYR A 454 -0.09 22.83 -5.69
CA TYR A 454 1.28 22.38 -5.92
C TYR A 454 2.04 23.39 -6.76
N ARG A 455 3.37 23.42 -6.61
CA ARG A 455 4.27 24.09 -7.54
C ARG A 455 5.23 23.05 -8.13
N ILE A 456 5.10 22.80 -9.43
CA ILE A 456 5.81 21.72 -10.13
C ILE A 456 6.31 22.27 -11.46
N ASN A 457 7.62 22.15 -11.72
CA ASN A 457 8.27 22.57 -12.97
C ASN A 457 7.90 24.00 -13.42
N GLY A 458 7.83 24.95 -12.48
CA GLY A 458 7.53 26.36 -12.76
C GLY A 458 6.04 26.70 -12.97
N TYR A 459 5.13 25.75 -12.74
CA TYR A 459 3.68 25.97 -12.75
C TYR A 459 3.08 25.78 -11.36
N TYR A 460 2.10 26.61 -11.03
CA TYR A 460 1.13 26.36 -9.97
C TYR A 460 0.04 25.44 -10.51
N TYR A 461 -0.28 24.40 -9.76
CA TYR A 461 -1.39 23.50 -10.03
C TYR A 461 -2.45 23.64 -8.94
N LEU A 462 -3.70 23.78 -9.34
CA LEU A 462 -4.86 23.53 -8.47
C LEU A 462 -5.44 22.17 -8.88
N TYR A 463 -5.39 21.20 -7.98
CA TYR A 463 -5.89 19.85 -8.20
C TYR A 463 -7.19 19.70 -7.43
N GLY A 464 -8.28 19.37 -8.11
CA GLY A 464 -9.59 19.35 -7.49
C GLY A 464 -10.60 18.54 -8.27
N THR A 465 -11.85 18.58 -7.84
CA THR A 465 -12.88 17.66 -8.33
C THR A 465 -14.15 18.39 -8.77
N TYR A 466 -14.89 17.79 -9.70
CA TYR A 466 -16.33 17.93 -9.70
C TYR A 466 -16.95 16.69 -9.06
N GLY A 467 -17.40 16.81 -7.81
CA GLY A 467 -17.87 15.69 -6.99
C GLY A 467 -19.14 15.00 -7.51
N GLY A 468 -19.54 13.94 -6.82
CA GLY A 468 -20.69 13.09 -7.14
C GLY A 468 -20.28 11.67 -7.53
N ARG A 469 -21.26 10.76 -7.62
CA ARG A 469 -21.02 9.33 -7.87
C ARG A 469 -20.28 9.08 -9.20
N ASP A 470 -20.49 9.91 -10.21
CA ASP A 470 -19.80 9.90 -11.51
C ASP A 470 -18.66 10.94 -11.54
N GLY A 471 -17.91 11.05 -10.44
CA GLY A 471 -16.93 12.09 -10.18
C GLY A 471 -15.92 12.33 -11.31
N ILE A 472 -15.42 13.57 -11.37
CA ILE A 472 -14.42 14.00 -12.38
C ILE A 472 -13.26 14.64 -11.65
N GLN A 473 -12.07 14.07 -11.78
CA GLN A 473 -10.85 14.69 -11.26
C GLN A 473 -10.23 15.62 -12.31
N VAL A 474 -9.87 16.82 -11.89
CA VAL A 474 -9.27 17.84 -12.75
C VAL A 474 -7.98 18.39 -12.16
N ALA A 475 -7.10 18.83 -13.05
CA ALA A 475 -5.99 19.70 -12.72
C ALA A 475 -6.18 21.02 -13.45
N LEU A 476 -5.88 22.11 -12.77
CA LEU A 476 -5.76 23.44 -13.32
C LEU A 476 -4.29 23.84 -13.23
N ARG A 477 -3.73 24.52 -14.21
CA ARG A 477 -2.35 25.06 -14.10
C ARG A 477 -2.19 26.49 -14.58
N SER A 478 -1.26 27.21 -13.98
CA SER A 478 -0.85 28.57 -14.38
C SER A 478 0.60 28.84 -13.99
N LYS A 479 1.25 29.81 -14.64
CA LYS A 479 2.57 30.32 -14.23
C LYS A 479 2.49 31.39 -13.14
N ASN A 480 1.29 31.85 -12.81
CA ASN A 480 1.02 32.83 -11.77
C ASN A 480 -0.06 32.24 -10.86
N ILE A 481 0.13 32.29 -9.55
CA ILE A 481 -0.83 31.75 -8.58
C ILE A 481 -2.22 32.41 -8.71
N TYR A 482 -2.28 33.64 -9.19
CA TYR A 482 -3.54 34.37 -9.46
C TYR A 482 -4.12 34.11 -10.86
N GLY A 483 -3.53 33.19 -11.63
CA GLY A 483 -4.00 32.81 -12.95
C GLY A 483 -3.47 33.71 -14.09
N PRO A 484 -4.09 33.61 -15.29
CA PRO A 484 -5.23 32.75 -15.60
C PRO A 484 -4.86 31.26 -15.54
N TYR A 485 -5.81 30.41 -15.15
CA TYR A 485 -5.65 28.96 -15.11
C TYR A 485 -6.28 28.30 -16.34
N GLU A 486 -5.55 27.37 -16.94
CA GLU A 486 -6.13 26.39 -17.88
C GLU A 486 -6.50 25.11 -17.14
N GLN A 487 -7.51 24.38 -17.61
CA GLN A 487 -8.05 23.18 -16.96
C GLN A 487 -7.90 21.93 -17.86
N LYS A 488 -7.62 20.79 -17.23
CA LYS A 488 -7.59 19.47 -17.85
C LYS A 488 -8.34 18.46 -16.98
N VAL A 489 -9.17 17.62 -17.59
CA VAL A 489 -9.66 16.39 -16.95
C VAL A 489 -8.49 15.40 -16.91
N VAL A 490 -8.11 14.98 -15.71
CA VAL A 490 -6.99 14.04 -15.52
C VAL A 490 -7.47 12.60 -15.38
N ILE A 491 -8.71 12.40 -14.90
CA ILE A 491 -9.44 11.13 -14.97
C ILE A 491 -10.95 11.35 -14.83
N GLN A 492 -11.71 10.58 -15.60
CA GLN A 492 -13.16 10.41 -15.46
C GLN A 492 -13.47 8.94 -15.81
N ASP A 493 -13.42 8.07 -14.82
CA ASP A 493 -13.63 6.65 -15.03
C ASP A 493 -15.02 6.22 -14.56
N THR A 494 -15.95 6.08 -15.50
CA THR A 494 -17.33 5.61 -15.23
C THR A 494 -17.52 4.13 -15.58
N THR A 495 -16.44 3.35 -15.69
CA THR A 495 -16.55 1.90 -15.83
C THR A 495 -17.09 1.30 -14.53
N GLU A 496 -18.13 0.48 -14.63
CA GLU A 496 -18.72 -0.20 -13.46
C GLU A 496 -17.66 -1.05 -12.74
N GLY A 497 -17.54 -0.86 -11.43
CA GLY A 497 -16.57 -1.56 -10.60
C GLY A 497 -16.10 -0.71 -9.41
N VAL A 498 -15.02 -1.16 -8.77
CA VAL A 498 -14.48 -0.57 -7.53
C VAL A 498 -13.92 0.85 -7.69
N ASN A 499 -13.72 1.33 -8.92
CA ASN A 499 -13.21 2.68 -9.23
C ASN A 499 -14.25 3.59 -9.90
N PHE A 500 -15.53 3.19 -9.95
CA PHE A 500 -16.57 3.98 -10.62
C PHE A 500 -16.65 5.40 -10.05
N GLY A 501 -16.39 6.40 -10.89
CA GLY A 501 -16.43 7.81 -10.54
C GLY A 501 -15.36 8.25 -9.54
N ILE A 502 -14.18 7.61 -9.55
CA ILE A 502 -13.04 7.99 -8.70
C ILE A 502 -12.69 9.48 -8.81
N HIS A 503 -12.60 10.17 -7.68
CA HIS A 503 -12.34 11.61 -7.61
C HIS A 503 -11.85 12.06 -6.23
N GLN A 504 -11.43 13.32 -6.15
CA GLN A 504 -11.06 14.09 -4.95
C GLN A 504 -9.96 13.48 -4.08
N GLY A 505 -8.88 14.24 -3.94
CA GLY A 505 -7.74 13.89 -3.10
C GLY A 505 -6.46 14.53 -3.62
N ALA A 506 -5.31 13.92 -3.33
CA ALA A 506 -4.01 14.59 -3.46
C ALA A 506 -2.97 13.81 -4.28
N LEU A 507 -2.16 14.56 -5.04
CA LEU A 507 -0.98 14.08 -5.73
C LEU A 507 0.16 13.86 -4.72
N ILE A 508 0.98 12.85 -4.97
CA ILE A 508 2.14 12.54 -4.14
C ILE A 508 3.28 11.98 -4.99
N GLN A 509 4.51 12.36 -4.66
CA GLN A 509 5.72 11.82 -5.29
C GLN A 509 6.47 10.90 -4.31
N THR A 510 6.88 9.72 -4.79
CA THR A 510 7.67 8.78 -3.99
C THR A 510 9.10 9.26 -3.78
N GLN A 511 9.85 8.56 -2.93
CA GLN A 511 11.28 8.78 -2.70
C GLN A 511 12.10 8.56 -3.99
N THR A 512 11.64 7.69 -4.89
CA THR A 512 12.34 7.36 -6.15
C THR A 512 11.90 8.23 -7.32
N GLY A 513 10.92 9.09 -7.10
CA GLY A 513 10.45 10.09 -8.07
C GLY A 513 9.21 9.69 -8.85
N GLU A 514 8.64 8.50 -8.63
CA GLU A 514 7.34 8.13 -9.20
C GLU A 514 6.24 9.04 -8.68
N TRP A 515 5.27 9.36 -9.54
CA TRP A 515 4.08 10.14 -9.15
C TRP A 515 2.87 9.24 -9.01
N TRP A 516 2.09 9.51 -7.98
CA TRP A 516 0.87 8.80 -7.62
C TRP A 516 -0.19 9.82 -7.17
N THR A 517 -1.42 9.37 -7.05
CA THR A 517 -2.51 10.13 -6.43
C THR A 517 -3.33 9.22 -5.54
N ILE A 518 -3.76 9.72 -4.38
CA ILE A 518 -4.79 9.07 -3.58
C ILE A 518 -6.07 9.87 -3.76
N LEU A 519 -7.06 9.24 -4.38
CA LEU A 519 -8.42 9.74 -4.55
C LEU A 519 -9.38 8.90 -3.69
N PHE A 520 -10.69 9.15 -3.76
CA PHE A 520 -11.67 8.22 -3.22
C PHE A 520 -12.77 7.83 -4.21
N VAL A 521 -13.53 6.81 -3.85
CA VAL A 521 -14.70 6.30 -4.60
C VAL A 521 -15.92 6.25 -3.69
N ASP A 522 -17.05 6.78 -4.16
CA ASP A 522 -18.36 6.66 -3.49
C ASP A 522 -18.85 5.20 -3.53
N SER A 523 -18.59 4.46 -2.45
CA SER A 523 -18.67 3.00 -2.39
C SER A 523 -19.90 2.49 -1.64
N GLY A 524 -21.06 3.09 -1.92
CA GLY A 524 -22.35 2.67 -1.38
C GLY A 524 -22.51 2.99 0.12
N PRO A 525 -23.25 2.16 0.90
CA PRO A 525 -23.60 2.47 2.27
C PRO A 525 -22.39 2.50 3.23
N PHE A 526 -21.29 1.83 2.90
CA PHE A 526 -20.09 1.88 3.74
C PHE A 526 -19.31 3.18 3.60
N GLY A 527 -19.63 4.03 2.63
CA GLY A 527 -19.07 5.37 2.49
C GLY A 527 -18.03 5.49 1.38
N ARG A 528 -16.98 6.26 1.63
CA ARG A 528 -16.05 6.73 0.60
C ARG A 528 -14.67 6.13 0.79
N PHE A 529 -14.19 5.34 -0.18
CA PHE A 529 -13.01 4.49 -0.03
C PHE A 529 -11.78 5.06 -0.75
N PRO A 530 -10.63 5.23 -0.07
CA PRO A 530 -9.38 5.64 -0.72
C PRO A 530 -8.91 4.68 -1.81
N SER A 531 -8.51 5.24 -2.95
CA SER A 531 -7.98 4.52 -4.11
C SER A 531 -6.69 5.17 -4.60
N LEU A 532 -5.61 4.39 -4.66
CA LEU A 532 -4.27 4.80 -5.06
C LEU A 532 -4.07 4.55 -6.56
N GLN A 533 -3.69 5.59 -7.31
CA GLN A 533 -3.58 5.52 -8.76
C GLN A 533 -2.21 6.02 -9.23
N PRO A 534 -1.58 5.36 -10.23
CA PRO A 534 -0.34 5.84 -10.82
C PRO A 534 -0.60 7.14 -11.58
N VAL A 535 0.42 8.01 -11.64
CA VAL A 535 0.35 9.28 -12.37
C VAL A 535 1.51 9.39 -13.34
N THR A 536 1.19 9.67 -14.60
CA THR A 536 2.18 9.95 -15.65
C THR A 536 2.08 11.41 -16.08
N TRP A 537 3.22 12.08 -16.19
CA TRP A 537 3.28 13.46 -16.68
C TRP A 537 3.36 13.49 -18.20
N VAL A 538 2.32 14.03 -18.85
CA VAL A 538 2.26 14.20 -20.32
C VAL A 538 2.07 15.68 -20.63
N ASP A 539 3.01 16.30 -21.35
CA ASP A 539 3.00 17.72 -21.68
C ASP A 539 2.76 18.64 -20.47
N GLY A 540 3.31 18.25 -19.30
CA GLY A 540 3.14 18.95 -18.03
C GLY A 540 1.76 18.80 -17.38
N TRP A 541 1.00 17.75 -17.70
CA TRP A 541 -0.26 17.39 -17.03
C TRP A 541 -0.13 16.06 -16.27
N PRO A 542 -0.64 15.96 -15.02
CA PRO A 542 -0.59 14.74 -14.22
C PRO A 542 -1.73 13.79 -14.58
N MET A 543 -1.56 13.02 -15.66
CA MET A 543 -2.57 12.07 -16.13
C MET A 543 -2.66 10.87 -15.17
N VAL A 544 -3.87 10.55 -14.71
CA VAL A 544 -4.10 9.54 -13.67
C VAL A 544 -4.51 8.21 -14.31
N GLY A 545 -3.99 7.10 -13.77
CA GLY A 545 -4.31 5.74 -14.21
C GLY A 545 -3.48 5.28 -15.41
N VAL A 546 -3.94 4.21 -16.05
CA VAL A 546 -3.35 3.63 -17.27
C VAL A 546 -4.37 3.76 -18.39
N ASP A 547 -3.98 4.36 -19.51
CA ASP A 547 -4.87 4.60 -20.67
C ASP A 547 -6.18 5.34 -20.30
N GLY A 548 -6.09 6.26 -19.34
CA GLY A 548 -7.24 7.04 -18.84
C GLY A 548 -8.19 6.25 -17.93
N LYS A 549 -7.79 5.05 -17.48
CA LYS A 549 -8.56 4.18 -16.60
C LYS A 549 -7.88 3.96 -15.25
N ALA A 550 -8.67 3.94 -14.20
CA ALA A 550 -8.17 3.68 -12.86
C ALA A 550 -7.82 2.20 -12.70
N VAL A 551 -6.67 1.91 -12.11
CA VAL A 551 -6.20 0.55 -11.89
C VAL A 551 -6.90 -0.07 -10.68
N VAL A 552 -7.32 -1.33 -10.83
CA VAL A 552 -7.87 -2.15 -9.73
C VAL A 552 -6.75 -2.90 -9.04
N LYS A 553 -5.87 -3.56 -9.79
CA LYS A 553 -4.66 -4.23 -9.28
C LYS A 553 -3.47 -3.69 -10.04
N TYR A 554 -2.39 -3.34 -9.33
CA TYR A 554 -1.21 -2.75 -9.95
C TYR A 554 0.05 -3.01 -9.12
N LYS A 555 1.24 -2.77 -9.70
CA LYS A 555 2.50 -2.84 -8.95
C LYS A 555 2.47 -1.84 -7.79
N LYS A 556 3.08 -2.17 -6.65
CA LYS A 556 3.21 -1.19 -5.57
C LYS A 556 4.07 0.01 -6.00
N PRO A 557 3.88 1.18 -5.38
CA PRO A 557 4.78 2.31 -5.58
C PRO A 557 6.22 1.94 -5.25
N ASP A 558 7.15 2.32 -6.13
CA ASP A 558 8.56 2.20 -5.80
C ASP A 558 8.92 3.31 -4.80
N VAL A 559 9.15 2.88 -3.56
CA VAL A 559 9.54 3.75 -2.43
C VAL A 559 10.98 3.49 -2.00
N GLY A 560 11.76 2.74 -2.80
CA GLY A 560 13.14 2.39 -2.55
C GLY A 560 13.36 1.26 -1.52
N ASN A 561 12.28 0.75 -0.90
CA ASN A 561 12.31 -0.34 0.08
C ASN A 561 11.01 -1.16 0.02
N VAL A 562 11.04 -2.39 0.52
CA VAL A 562 9.84 -3.22 0.72
C VAL A 562 9.46 -3.20 2.20
N TYR A 563 8.19 -2.94 2.47
CA TYR A 563 7.64 -2.89 3.83
C TYR A 563 6.62 -4.01 4.06
N PRO A 564 6.52 -4.55 5.29
CA PRO A 564 5.57 -5.60 5.62
C PRO A 564 4.13 -5.11 5.47
N GLU A 565 3.21 -6.03 5.17
CA GLU A 565 1.79 -5.74 5.15
C GLU A 565 1.29 -5.24 6.51
N LYS A 566 0.35 -4.29 6.48
CA LYS A 566 -0.29 -3.73 7.66
C LYS A 566 -1.80 -3.71 7.47
N THR A 567 -2.52 -3.99 8.56
CA THR A 567 -3.97 -3.88 8.60
C THR A 567 -4.38 -2.92 9.71
N LEU A 568 -5.43 -2.13 9.46
CA LEU A 568 -6.01 -1.28 10.49
C LEU A 568 -6.79 -2.15 11.49
N PRO A 569 -6.66 -1.91 12.80
CA PRO A 569 -7.38 -2.70 13.80
C PRO A 569 -8.89 -2.53 13.64
N THR A 570 -9.61 -3.65 13.68
CA THR A 570 -11.08 -3.69 13.59
C THR A 570 -11.76 -4.33 14.80
N SER A 571 -11.01 -5.06 15.64
CA SER A 571 -11.49 -5.66 16.88
C SER A 571 -10.83 -5.02 18.09
N ASP A 572 -11.48 -5.10 19.25
CA ASP A 572 -10.98 -4.57 20.52
C ASP A 572 -11.48 -5.43 21.70
N GLU A 573 -10.54 -5.91 22.52
CA GLU A 573 -10.83 -6.65 23.75
C GLU A 573 -10.86 -5.73 24.97
N PHE A 574 -10.76 -4.41 24.77
CA PHE A 574 -10.82 -3.37 25.80
C PHE A 574 -9.84 -3.58 26.99
N GLY A 575 -8.72 -4.27 26.72
CA GLY A 575 -7.65 -4.53 27.69
C GLY A 575 -6.74 -3.32 27.94
N GLU A 576 -6.69 -2.39 26.99
CA GLU A 576 -5.85 -1.20 27.08
C GLU A 576 -6.49 -0.09 27.93
N LYS A 577 -5.66 0.80 28.48
CA LYS A 577 -6.14 1.93 29.32
C LYS A 577 -6.75 3.07 28.51
N LYS A 578 -6.56 3.07 27.19
CA LYS A 578 -7.06 4.06 26.23
C LYS A 578 -7.77 3.32 25.10
N LEU A 579 -8.81 3.93 24.55
CA LEU A 579 -9.47 3.40 23.36
C LEU A 579 -8.49 3.39 22.19
N GLY A 580 -8.53 2.33 21.39
CA GLY A 580 -7.81 2.28 20.13
C GLY A 580 -8.25 3.39 19.17
N MET A 581 -7.37 3.81 18.26
CA MET A 581 -7.62 4.94 17.35
C MET A 581 -8.71 4.67 16.30
N GLN A 582 -9.13 3.41 16.13
CA GLN A 582 -10.26 3.03 15.28
C GLN A 582 -11.61 3.55 15.79
N TRP A 583 -11.69 3.86 17.09
CA TRP A 583 -12.91 4.34 17.73
C TRP A 583 -13.07 5.86 17.62
N GLY A 584 -14.30 6.28 17.35
CA GLY A 584 -14.72 7.67 17.49
C GLY A 584 -16.12 7.74 18.07
N TRP A 585 -16.37 8.69 18.97
CA TRP A 585 -17.69 8.92 19.53
C TRP A 585 -18.56 9.66 18.52
N ASN A 586 -19.83 9.26 18.42
CA ASN A 586 -20.84 10.08 17.77
C ASN A 586 -21.03 11.35 18.62
N HIS A 587 -20.53 12.49 18.13
CA HIS A 587 -20.38 13.74 18.89
C HIS A 587 -19.38 13.59 20.06
N ASN A 588 -19.15 14.67 20.81
CA ASN A 588 -18.22 14.64 21.93
C ASN A 588 -18.76 13.75 23.07
N PRO A 589 -17.91 12.89 23.68
CA PRO A 589 -18.32 12.09 24.82
C PRO A 589 -18.46 12.93 26.10
N ASP A 590 -19.30 12.47 27.00
CA ASP A 590 -19.25 12.79 28.43
C ASP A 590 -18.21 11.87 29.10
N PRO A 591 -17.03 12.40 29.49
CA PRO A 591 -15.95 11.59 30.05
C PRO A 591 -16.28 10.99 31.42
N SER A 592 -17.33 11.47 32.12
CA SER A 592 -17.75 10.90 33.41
C SER A 592 -18.54 9.59 33.25
N ALA A 593 -19.12 9.38 32.06
CA ALA A 593 -20.09 8.33 31.77
C ALA A 593 -19.53 7.19 30.90
N TRP A 594 -18.21 7.08 30.74
CA TRP A 594 -17.55 5.90 30.20
C TRP A 594 -16.20 5.64 30.89
N SER A 595 -15.67 4.42 30.83
CA SER A 595 -14.33 4.12 31.36
C SER A 595 -13.80 2.77 30.88
N LEU A 596 -12.49 2.70 30.63
CA LEU A 596 -11.71 1.45 30.52
C LEU A 596 -11.01 1.06 31.83
N GLN A 597 -11.07 1.93 32.85
CA GLN A 597 -10.29 1.80 34.09
C GLN A 597 -11.15 1.41 35.30
N LYS A 598 -12.45 1.76 35.30
CA LYS A 598 -13.39 1.36 36.37
C LYS A 598 -13.56 -0.16 36.46
N ARG A 599 -13.27 -0.88 35.38
CA ARG A 599 -13.17 -2.35 35.31
C ARG A 599 -12.20 -2.70 34.17
N PRO A 600 -10.92 -2.98 34.47
CA PRO A 600 -9.94 -3.36 33.45
C PRO A 600 -10.40 -4.57 32.62
N GLY A 601 -10.15 -4.53 31.31
CA GLY A 601 -10.62 -5.55 30.36
C GLY A 601 -12.07 -5.36 29.89
N TYR A 602 -12.71 -4.22 30.21
CA TYR A 602 -14.08 -3.93 29.80
C TYR A 602 -14.24 -2.44 29.47
N LEU A 603 -15.01 -2.14 28.42
CA LEU A 603 -15.58 -0.82 28.21
C LEU A 603 -16.84 -0.67 29.08
N ARG A 604 -16.77 0.13 30.13
CA ARG A 604 -17.94 0.50 30.93
C ARG A 604 -18.65 1.70 30.31
N LEU A 605 -19.95 1.57 30.05
CA LEU A 605 -20.82 2.69 29.64
C LEU A 605 -21.89 2.93 30.71
N THR A 606 -21.96 4.16 31.21
CA THR A 606 -23.02 4.62 32.14
C THR A 606 -24.00 5.50 31.38
N THR A 607 -25.30 5.38 31.65
CA THR A 607 -26.29 6.23 30.97
C THR A 607 -26.04 7.71 31.27
N ALA A 608 -25.72 8.48 30.22
CA ALA A 608 -25.31 9.89 30.35
C ALA A 608 -26.49 10.88 30.28
N LYS A 609 -27.57 10.51 29.58
CA LYS A 609 -28.71 11.39 29.32
C LYS A 609 -30.00 10.59 29.18
N VAL A 610 -31.12 11.20 29.60
CA VAL A 610 -32.46 10.71 29.27
C VAL A 610 -32.84 11.20 27.88
N VAL A 611 -33.09 10.27 26.95
CA VAL A 611 -33.35 10.55 25.54
C VAL A 611 -34.44 9.64 24.98
N THR A 612 -34.99 10.01 23.84
CA THR A 612 -36.07 9.23 23.21
C THR A 612 -35.55 8.19 22.23
N ASN A 613 -34.37 8.41 21.64
CA ASN A 613 -33.83 7.59 20.57
C ASN A 613 -32.29 7.62 20.55
N LEU A 614 -31.69 6.71 19.76
CA LEU A 614 -30.24 6.55 19.66
C LEU A 614 -29.50 7.79 19.12
N ARG A 615 -30.11 8.60 18.24
CA ARG A 615 -29.43 9.78 17.66
C ARG A 615 -29.17 10.88 18.68
N GLU A 616 -29.90 10.87 19.80
CA GLU A 616 -29.73 11.82 20.90
C GLU A 616 -28.77 11.28 22.00
N ALA A 617 -28.41 10.00 21.92
CA ALA A 617 -27.62 9.32 22.95
C ALA A 617 -26.14 9.73 22.89
N ARG A 618 -25.69 10.47 23.90
CA ARG A 618 -24.26 10.69 24.18
C ARG A 618 -23.57 9.36 24.49
N ASN A 619 -22.25 9.35 24.32
CA ASN A 619 -21.39 8.17 24.54
C ASN A 619 -21.79 6.96 23.68
N SER A 620 -22.26 7.23 22.46
CA SER A 620 -22.40 6.22 21.41
C SER A 620 -21.04 6.07 20.71
N LEU A 621 -20.35 4.96 20.97
CA LEU A 621 -19.00 4.68 20.46
C LEU A 621 -19.07 4.01 19.10
N THR A 622 -18.45 4.59 18.08
CA THR A 622 -18.60 4.15 16.69
C THR A 622 -17.29 3.72 16.05
N GLN A 623 -17.39 2.75 15.13
CA GLN A 623 -16.29 2.29 14.28
C GLN A 623 -16.79 2.04 12.85
N ARG A 624 -15.92 2.28 11.87
CA ARG A 624 -16.17 2.00 10.45
C ARG A 624 -16.26 0.48 10.20
N PRO A 625 -17.23 -0.01 9.41
CA PRO A 625 -17.14 -1.33 8.81
C PRO A 625 -16.09 -1.30 7.68
N PHE A 626 -15.37 -2.40 7.55
CA PHE A 626 -14.41 -2.61 6.45
C PHE A 626 -15.00 -3.64 5.50
N ALA A 627 -15.15 -3.27 4.23
CA ALA A 627 -15.64 -4.18 3.20
C ALA A 627 -14.55 -5.21 2.82
N SER A 628 -14.99 -6.41 2.46
CA SER A 628 -14.13 -7.38 1.79
C SER A 628 -13.85 -6.97 0.34
N TYR A 629 -12.67 -7.31 -0.19
CA TYR A 629 -12.44 -7.23 -1.63
C TYR A 629 -13.38 -8.16 -2.41
N ASP A 630 -13.75 -9.31 -1.83
CA ASP A 630 -14.90 -10.08 -2.29
C ASP A 630 -16.18 -9.49 -1.68
N GLN A 631 -16.80 -8.55 -2.40
CA GLN A 631 -17.98 -7.81 -1.97
C GLN A 631 -19.20 -8.68 -1.60
N ARG A 632 -19.18 -10.00 -1.90
CA ARG A 632 -20.21 -10.96 -1.47
C ARG A 632 -20.11 -11.32 0.01
N ILE A 633 -18.94 -11.12 0.62
CA ILE A 633 -18.67 -11.42 2.02
C ILE A 633 -19.08 -10.20 2.87
N PRO A 634 -20.10 -10.32 3.73
CA PRO A 634 -20.50 -9.24 4.62
C PRO A 634 -19.50 -9.05 5.77
N THR A 635 -19.47 -7.86 6.34
CA THR A 635 -18.73 -7.56 7.57
C THR A 635 -19.59 -7.90 8.78
N VAL A 636 -19.09 -8.77 9.66
CA VAL A 636 -19.82 -9.20 10.86
C VAL A 636 -19.15 -8.60 12.09
N ALA A 637 -19.90 -7.84 12.88
CA ALA A 637 -19.48 -7.34 14.19
C ALA A 637 -20.28 -8.02 15.29
N ALA A 638 -19.61 -8.44 16.36
CA ALA A 638 -20.23 -9.02 17.54
C ALA A 638 -19.66 -8.42 18.81
N THR A 639 -20.45 -8.48 19.89
CA THR A 639 -20.04 -8.03 21.22
C THR A 639 -20.68 -8.86 22.31
N LYS A 640 -20.01 -8.94 23.46
CA LYS A 640 -20.55 -9.46 24.71
C LYS A 640 -20.80 -8.32 25.69
N MET A 641 -22.03 -8.21 26.17
CA MET A 641 -22.46 -7.14 27.08
C MET A 641 -23.01 -7.71 28.38
N GLU A 642 -22.49 -7.23 29.50
CA GLU A 642 -23.02 -7.49 30.84
C GLU A 642 -23.98 -6.38 31.25
N THR A 643 -25.19 -6.78 31.63
CA THR A 643 -26.37 -5.90 31.81
C THR A 643 -26.92 -5.89 33.22
N GLY A 644 -26.27 -6.57 34.18
CA GLY A 644 -26.72 -6.72 35.57
C GLY A 644 -27.04 -5.40 36.29
N LYS A 645 -26.40 -4.30 35.87
CA LYS A 645 -26.51 -2.96 36.49
C LYS A 645 -27.38 -1.97 35.69
N MET A 646 -28.16 -2.45 34.73
CA MET A 646 -29.15 -1.62 34.04
C MET A 646 -30.29 -1.23 34.97
N LYS A 647 -30.82 -0.02 34.80
CA LYS A 647 -31.98 0.52 35.51
C LYS A 647 -33.21 0.54 34.60
N ASP A 648 -34.38 0.63 35.20
CA ASP A 648 -35.64 0.70 34.45
C ASP A 648 -35.62 1.86 33.44
N GLY A 649 -35.91 1.55 32.17
CA GLY A 649 -35.82 2.49 31.05
C GLY A 649 -34.47 2.54 30.34
N ASP A 650 -33.43 1.85 30.80
CA ASP A 650 -32.16 1.78 30.07
C ASP A 650 -32.27 0.94 28.80
N VAL A 651 -31.53 1.36 27.76
CA VAL A 651 -31.36 0.66 26.48
C VAL A 651 -29.89 0.66 26.10
N ALA A 652 -29.30 -0.52 25.89
CA ALA A 652 -27.91 -0.67 25.52
C ALA A 652 -27.71 -1.77 24.47
N GLY A 653 -26.79 -1.61 23.53
CA GLY A 653 -26.60 -2.63 22.50
C GLY A 653 -25.60 -2.31 21.41
N LEU A 654 -25.78 -2.99 20.28
CA LEU A 654 -24.98 -2.87 19.06
C LEU A 654 -25.88 -2.40 17.90
N ALA A 655 -25.51 -1.28 17.29
CA ALA A 655 -26.23 -0.66 16.18
C ALA A 655 -25.42 -0.67 14.88
N VAL A 656 -26.12 -0.63 13.75
CA VAL A 656 -25.62 -0.07 12.49
C VAL A 656 -26.20 1.35 12.37
N PHE A 657 -25.32 2.33 12.53
CA PHE A 657 -25.67 3.74 12.72
C PHE A 657 -25.48 4.55 11.43
N GLN A 658 -26.59 5.09 10.92
CA GLN A 658 -26.71 6.10 9.86
C GLN A 658 -28.16 6.63 9.88
N ASP A 659 -28.65 7.25 8.81
CA ASP A 659 -30.04 7.58 8.54
C ASP A 659 -30.53 6.82 7.29
N PRO A 660 -31.30 5.72 7.44
CA PRO A 660 -31.80 5.15 8.70
C PRO A 660 -30.73 4.39 9.51
N TYR A 661 -31.01 4.19 10.80
CA TYR A 661 -30.24 3.29 11.68
C TYR A 661 -31.10 2.10 12.12
N ALA A 662 -30.46 1.03 12.59
CA ALA A 662 -31.11 -0.05 13.32
C ALA A 662 -30.16 -0.62 14.37
N TYR A 663 -30.71 -1.30 15.39
CA TYR A 663 -29.91 -1.95 16.42
C TYR A 663 -30.56 -3.20 16.97
N ILE A 664 -29.71 -4.03 17.58
CA ILE A 664 -30.12 -5.05 18.53
C ILE A 664 -29.52 -4.71 19.90
N GLY A 665 -30.35 -4.74 20.94
CA GLY A 665 -29.92 -4.29 22.26
C GLY A 665 -30.84 -4.78 23.37
N VAL A 666 -30.38 -4.65 24.61
CA VAL A 666 -31.13 -4.97 25.81
C VAL A 666 -31.90 -3.73 26.27
N LYS A 667 -33.19 -3.90 26.55
CA LYS A 667 -34.06 -2.90 27.17
C LYS A 667 -34.52 -3.40 28.53
N GLN A 668 -34.30 -2.59 29.58
CA GLN A 668 -34.80 -2.87 30.92
C GLN A 668 -36.19 -2.20 31.08
N THR A 669 -37.22 -2.99 31.39
CA THR A 669 -38.59 -2.50 31.60
C THR A 669 -39.27 -3.26 32.73
N GLY A 670 -39.75 -2.54 33.75
CA GLY A 670 -40.58 -3.10 34.82
C GLY A 670 -39.91 -4.25 35.58
N GLY A 671 -38.60 -4.15 35.80
CA GLY A 671 -37.80 -5.21 36.46
C GLY A 671 -37.42 -6.40 35.58
N SER A 672 -37.87 -6.46 34.32
CA SER A 672 -37.46 -7.47 33.34
C SER A 672 -36.54 -6.88 32.26
N LYS A 673 -35.74 -7.73 31.63
CA LYS A 673 -34.88 -7.39 30.48
C LYS A 673 -35.39 -8.08 29.22
N PHE A 674 -35.32 -7.36 28.11
CA PHE A 674 -35.67 -7.88 26.80
C PHE A 674 -34.55 -7.55 25.82
N ILE A 675 -34.12 -8.52 25.01
CA ILE A 675 -33.37 -8.20 23.79
C ILE A 675 -34.39 -7.73 22.77
N THR A 676 -34.20 -6.53 22.25
CA THR A 676 -35.09 -5.87 21.29
C THR A 676 -34.32 -5.55 20.02
N MET A 677 -34.92 -5.84 18.87
CA MET A 677 -34.47 -5.29 17.59
C MET A 677 -35.30 -4.05 17.25
N VAL A 678 -34.63 -2.95 16.98
CA VAL A 678 -35.24 -1.67 16.61
C VAL A 678 -34.75 -1.26 15.23
N ASN A 679 -35.69 -0.91 14.34
CA ASN A 679 -35.40 -0.42 13.01
C ASN A 679 -35.98 1.00 12.86
N ASN A 680 -35.09 1.97 12.68
CA ASN A 680 -35.40 3.38 12.54
C ASN A 680 -36.35 3.95 13.63
N GLY A 681 -36.15 3.53 14.87
CA GLY A 681 -36.91 3.97 16.04
C GLY A 681 -38.14 3.11 16.39
N GLU A 682 -38.53 2.19 15.52
CA GLU A 682 -39.64 1.25 15.77
C GLU A 682 -39.11 -0.06 16.34
N THR A 683 -39.73 -0.57 17.42
CA THR A 683 -39.43 -1.92 17.93
C THR A 683 -40.09 -2.94 17.03
N ILE A 684 -39.27 -3.74 16.34
CA ILE A 684 -39.74 -4.74 15.37
C ILE A 684 -40.02 -6.06 16.06
N ASP A 685 -39.13 -6.48 16.97
CA ASP A 685 -39.27 -7.74 17.69
C ASP A 685 -38.53 -7.69 19.03
N SER A 686 -38.93 -8.57 19.95
CA SER A 686 -38.31 -8.67 21.27
C SER A 686 -38.41 -10.07 21.87
N VAL A 687 -37.37 -10.45 22.62
CA VAL A 687 -37.33 -11.69 23.39
C VAL A 687 -36.94 -11.40 24.83
N ARG A 688 -37.59 -12.08 25.78
CA ARG A 688 -37.29 -11.93 27.21
C ARG A 688 -35.94 -12.57 27.53
N MET A 689 -35.09 -11.86 28.27
CA MET A 689 -33.84 -12.40 28.80
C MET A 689 -34.06 -13.19 30.10
N THR A 690 -33.27 -14.23 30.28
CA THR A 690 -33.25 -15.06 31.51
C THR A 690 -31.99 -14.87 32.36
N GLY A 691 -30.97 -14.14 31.84
CA GLY A 691 -29.71 -13.88 32.52
C GLY A 691 -29.26 -12.42 32.42
N GLU A 692 -28.00 -12.16 32.78
CA GLU A 692 -27.42 -10.82 32.79
C GLU A 692 -26.44 -10.55 31.65
N VAL A 693 -26.14 -11.55 30.83
CA VAL A 693 -25.22 -11.43 29.70
C VAL A 693 -25.99 -11.54 28.40
N ALA A 694 -25.68 -10.69 27.43
CA ALA A 694 -26.16 -10.78 26.06
C ALA A 694 -24.97 -10.77 25.09
N TYR A 695 -25.03 -11.65 24.10
CA TYR A 695 -24.17 -11.61 22.94
C TYR A 695 -24.97 -11.04 21.78
N LEU A 696 -24.47 -9.98 21.15
CA LEU A 696 -25.17 -9.22 20.12
C LEU A 696 -24.33 -9.21 18.86
N ARG A 697 -24.94 -9.47 17.70
CA ARG A 697 -24.25 -9.54 16.41
C ARG A 697 -25.00 -8.74 15.35
N ALA A 698 -24.25 -8.00 14.55
CA ALA A 698 -24.72 -7.28 13.38
C ALA A 698 -23.90 -7.69 12.16
N THR A 699 -24.59 -8.09 11.09
CA THR A 699 -24.00 -8.48 9.81
C THR A 699 -24.36 -7.42 8.78
N ALA A 700 -23.39 -6.67 8.27
CA ALA A 700 -23.59 -5.58 7.31
C ALA A 700 -22.95 -5.91 5.97
N SER A 701 -23.70 -5.77 4.88
CA SER A 701 -23.22 -6.04 3.51
C SER A 701 -23.24 -4.78 2.67
N ASN A 702 -22.07 -4.42 2.13
CA ASN A 702 -21.95 -3.28 1.22
C ASN A 702 -22.52 -3.57 -0.17
N SER A 703 -22.55 -4.84 -0.61
CA SER A 703 -23.05 -5.21 -1.95
C SER A 703 -24.57 -5.32 -2.02
N THR A 704 -25.22 -5.67 -0.91
CA THR A 704 -26.68 -5.85 -0.86
C THR A 704 -27.41 -4.70 -0.18
N ASP A 705 -26.67 -3.70 0.30
CA ASP A 705 -27.17 -2.56 1.07
C ASP A 705 -28.01 -2.95 2.29
N LYS A 706 -27.71 -4.10 2.92
CA LYS A 706 -28.51 -4.64 4.03
C LYS A 706 -27.68 -4.92 5.26
N ALA A 707 -28.28 -4.69 6.42
CA ALA A 707 -27.79 -5.21 7.70
C ALA A 707 -28.85 -6.06 8.41
N SER A 708 -28.42 -7.17 9.01
CA SER A 708 -29.24 -8.05 9.83
C SER A 708 -28.67 -8.19 11.23
N PHE A 709 -29.51 -8.61 12.18
CA PHE A 709 -29.17 -8.64 13.59
C PHE A 709 -29.54 -9.96 14.24
N GLU A 710 -28.67 -10.42 15.13
CA GLU A 710 -28.78 -11.71 15.81
C GLU A 710 -28.33 -11.57 17.26
N TYR A 711 -28.88 -12.40 18.14
CA TYR A 711 -28.49 -12.47 19.54
C TYR A 711 -28.15 -13.89 19.96
N SER A 712 -27.40 -14.02 21.05
CA SER A 712 -27.16 -15.29 21.72
C SER A 712 -27.12 -15.10 23.24
N PHE A 713 -27.47 -16.16 23.98
CA PHE A 713 -27.32 -16.22 25.43
C PHE A 713 -26.06 -16.97 25.87
N ASP A 714 -25.45 -17.78 24.99
CA ASP A 714 -24.35 -18.70 25.30
C ASP A 714 -23.10 -18.50 24.43
N ASN A 715 -23.16 -17.60 23.44
CA ASN A 715 -22.12 -17.34 22.44
C ASN A 715 -21.83 -18.53 21.48
N GLN A 716 -22.70 -19.53 21.44
CA GLN A 716 -22.56 -20.69 20.56
C GLN A 716 -23.62 -20.64 19.46
N GLU A 717 -24.89 -20.51 19.83
CA GLU A 717 -26.00 -20.40 18.90
C GLU A 717 -26.52 -18.97 18.86
N PHE A 718 -26.53 -18.38 17.66
CA PHE A 718 -27.07 -17.05 17.42
C PHE A 718 -28.41 -17.16 16.69
N HIS A 719 -29.41 -16.46 17.22
CA HIS A 719 -30.77 -16.44 16.68
C HIS A 719 -31.05 -15.08 16.02
N PRO A 720 -31.60 -15.05 14.80
CA PRO A 720 -32.03 -13.80 14.17
C PRO A 720 -33.19 -13.17 14.95
N LEU A 721 -33.24 -11.84 14.95
CA LEU A 721 -34.33 -11.09 15.58
C LEU A 721 -34.72 -9.89 14.72
N GLY A 722 -36.01 -9.73 14.44
CA GLY A 722 -36.55 -8.64 13.64
C GLY A 722 -36.26 -8.74 12.13
N ASN A 723 -36.33 -7.60 11.44
CA ASN A 723 -36.14 -7.50 9.99
C ASN A 723 -34.75 -6.96 9.60
N ALA A 724 -34.44 -6.92 8.31
CA ALA A 724 -33.19 -6.31 7.83
C ALA A 724 -33.32 -4.78 7.74
N LEU A 725 -32.27 -4.06 8.12
CA LEU A 725 -32.09 -2.64 7.80
C LEU A 725 -31.71 -2.51 6.32
N ALA A 726 -32.44 -1.69 5.56
CA ALA A 726 -31.99 -1.20 4.26
C ALA A 726 -31.03 -0.02 4.50
N MET A 727 -29.73 -0.31 4.50
CA MET A 727 -28.69 0.69 4.69
C MET A 727 -28.71 1.70 3.54
N LYS A 728 -28.30 2.93 3.85
CA LYS A 728 -28.13 4.01 2.86
C LYS A 728 -26.82 4.74 3.13
N PHE A 729 -26.39 5.57 2.18
CA PHE A 729 -25.51 6.71 2.46
C PHE A 729 -26.35 7.97 2.32
N ASN A 730 -26.67 8.63 3.42
CA ASN A 730 -27.59 9.76 3.45
C ASN A 730 -26.85 11.03 3.84
N LEU A 731 -26.98 12.07 3.02
CA LEU A 731 -26.27 13.33 3.19
C LEU A 731 -26.68 14.10 4.46
N ARG A 732 -27.79 13.70 5.12
CA ARG A 732 -28.16 14.21 6.46
C ARG A 732 -27.19 13.80 7.56
N ILE A 733 -26.40 12.74 7.34
CA ILE A 733 -25.32 12.30 8.23
C ILE A 733 -23.95 12.49 7.55
N PHE A 734 -23.86 12.23 6.24
CA PHE A 734 -22.66 12.44 5.40
C PHE A 734 -21.44 11.56 5.75
N THR A 735 -21.64 10.53 6.56
CA THR A 735 -20.64 9.48 6.80
C THR A 735 -21.20 8.13 6.38
N GLY A 736 -20.33 7.17 6.08
CA GLY A 736 -20.72 5.77 5.91
C GLY A 736 -21.41 5.22 7.16
N ASN A 737 -22.13 4.11 7.00
CA ASN A 737 -22.70 3.38 8.13
C ASN A 737 -21.58 2.97 9.09
N LYS A 738 -21.86 2.98 10.40
CA LYS A 738 -20.88 2.60 11.43
C LYS A 738 -21.46 1.56 12.37
N PHE A 739 -20.63 0.62 12.83
CA PHE A 739 -20.99 -0.16 14.01
C PHE A 739 -20.93 0.75 15.22
N CYS A 740 -21.90 0.63 16.12
CA CYS A 740 -22.04 1.54 17.25
C CYS A 740 -22.42 0.79 18.54
N LEU A 741 -21.57 0.88 19.56
CA LEU A 741 -21.87 0.47 20.93
C LEU A 741 -22.50 1.64 21.68
N PHE A 742 -23.62 1.42 22.37
CA PHE A 742 -24.33 2.50 23.04
C PHE A 742 -24.97 2.06 24.36
N ASN A 743 -25.26 3.04 25.22
CA ASN A 743 -26.09 2.90 26.41
C ASN A 743 -26.78 4.23 26.72
N TYR A 744 -28.12 4.27 26.74
CA TYR A 744 -28.91 5.45 27.08
C TYR A 744 -30.11 5.14 27.97
N ALA A 745 -30.62 6.16 28.66
CA ALA A 745 -31.80 6.02 29.51
C ALA A 745 -33.04 6.64 28.86
N THR A 746 -34.22 6.07 29.09
CA THR A 746 -35.52 6.66 28.72
C THR A 746 -36.30 7.19 29.93
N LYS A 747 -35.87 6.87 31.16
CA LYS A 747 -36.52 7.29 32.41
C LYS A 747 -35.58 8.07 33.33
N SER A 748 -34.47 7.46 33.74
CA SER A 748 -33.52 8.06 34.69
C SER A 748 -32.11 7.56 34.45
N VAL A 749 -31.11 8.42 34.67
CA VAL A 749 -29.70 8.08 34.47
C VAL A 749 -29.09 7.22 35.59
N GLY A 750 -27.88 6.73 35.32
CA GLY A 750 -27.01 6.07 36.29
C GLY A 750 -27.05 4.54 36.26
N GLY A 751 -27.71 3.93 35.28
CA GLY A 751 -27.52 2.51 35.00
C GLY A 751 -26.29 2.27 34.13
N VAL A 752 -25.77 1.05 34.20
CA VAL A 752 -24.43 0.70 33.73
C VAL A 752 -24.46 -0.60 32.93
N VAL A 753 -23.71 -0.63 31.83
CA VAL A 753 -23.33 -1.86 31.13
C VAL A 753 -21.81 -1.96 31.04
N ASP A 754 -21.31 -3.18 31.07
CA ASP A 754 -19.89 -3.48 30.81
C ASP A 754 -19.80 -4.29 29.51
N VAL A 755 -19.06 -3.78 28.53
CA VAL A 755 -18.78 -4.46 27.27
C VAL A 755 -17.42 -5.15 27.38
N ASP A 756 -17.40 -6.47 27.22
CA ASP A 756 -16.20 -7.31 27.38
C ASP A 756 -15.28 -7.17 26.15
N TRP A 757 -15.84 -7.39 24.97
CA TRP A 757 -15.12 -7.29 23.70
C TRP A 757 -16.03 -6.82 22.58
N PHE A 758 -15.41 -6.28 21.53
CA PHE A 758 -16.00 -6.01 20.23
C PHE A 758 -15.14 -6.69 19.18
N ARG A 759 -15.71 -7.63 18.43
CA ARG A 759 -14.98 -8.41 17.43
C ARG A 759 -15.61 -8.25 16.08
N VAL A 760 -14.77 -7.98 15.08
CA VAL A 760 -15.14 -7.98 13.67
C VAL A 760 -14.50 -9.20 13.04
N SER A 761 -15.29 -10.06 12.38
CA SER A 761 -14.72 -11.15 11.59
C SER A 761 -14.00 -10.54 10.39
N GLU A 762 -12.68 -10.67 10.35
CA GLU A 762 -11.90 -10.18 9.22
C GLU A 762 -12.34 -10.90 7.94
N PRO A 763 -12.69 -10.16 6.87
CA PRO A 763 -12.71 -10.77 5.56
C PRO A 763 -11.26 -11.15 5.22
N LYS A 764 -10.98 -12.46 5.14
CA LYS A 764 -9.70 -12.97 4.67
C LYS A 764 -9.45 -12.64 3.21
#